data_AF-A0A5N6IXX6-F1
#
_entry.id   AF-A0A5N6IXX6-F1
#
_cell.length_a   1.000
_cell.length_b   1.000
_cell.length_c   1.000
_cell.angle_alpha   90.00
_cell.angle_beta   90.00
_cell.angle_gamma   90.00
#
_symmetry.space_group_name_H-M   'P 1'
#
loop_
_entity.id
_entity.type
_entity.pdbx_description
1 polymer ?
#
loop_
_entity_poly.entity_id
_entity_poly.type
_entity_poly.pdbx_seq_one_letter_code
_entity_poly.pdbx_strand_id
1 'polypeptide(L)'
;MIIVSDIVTLEQRGKYQGILGASLGLGNVIGPFLAAAFIMKATWRAFFWLLAPLSVCSIVVGYFLIPNNAQKTSFRKNLGRIDHYGIIASSIGIIFLLIPISGGGSYFQWDSAMVISMLVIGGCSLIVFIIIEWKVATLPMLPMVMFRNKVICTLFLQSFLLGAVYQSNLYYLPLYYQNARGWSPILSAALTTPMVACQSLASICSGQYISRRKRYGEVIWTGFGLWTLGAGLMLLFNRHTSIGAIVVIVLVQGIGIGFTFQPTLVAFQAHCTKAHRAVIISNRNFFRCLGGACGLAVSAAILQAVLKSNLPEGYQNIAHSTYSLPSRSGVADADWEQIITAYAKASRGVFILQVPLIGICFLLCFFIKDRGLERPKDPGEEEEEEEKKKQKDDDSRGTQEHATQENSYLGSVTTSTQCAPIVKRPGLHVTRPPYTRALEERIEYLETQLKSGRRGNNASGGVSNPVAAFLSPPNQAAVQGSSPTGIDHNAIGDLVGFLALNSLEAPAYVGSSSGVSLAANLGEMVQTTVWNQVLASPRGLESAQSTGNGLSANHANLGLSYQPVSTKNTGDRSRPPRMEELLAKGAEPPNDEMGSRIMNAYLTRLHTRYPFLDRRELWRLHEARWQLAKKKREELSKADKFGIFQLYIVYAIGATFLQLSERYSYIPPERFYMTALQQASAMCEARSIENIKAMTLLVVYHLRSASSQGVWYMIGLAMRTAIDLGLHRKANEVSLDLFTAQLRRRLFWTVYYLERVVSMSLGRPFSIADRNIDLPLPLDVDDDVRDPTVLSAAPPTDRPTTMTFALFLIKVRQIDSKVQHKIYRADRPLHTLRSKMDRLFLELEEWKQSALLRFNGPDLDYPMLHYNRALRLLIQPFLPSLPLTDPYYHICLRAAGDICQTHKRLHQSLEYGHSFLAVQTVFMAGITLLYALWTHTSEVWSVQMSNDIRACSTVLFVMGERAAWVKKYRDAFELLVNAAMEKLEGSDAAKKVGMAELMTAQHGSANPRNTASMSKEYPTTGPNMPDVNSVQMDPAAQDHGVRMAFQLAPWIDLEEDCPFWMPDFETLESLSGNLWNGEDSVLFDPL
;
A
#
# COMPACT_ATOMS: atom_id res chain seq x y z
N MET A 1 -24.14 2.21 -12.89
CA MET A 1 -25.39 2.86 -13.37
C MET A 1 -25.30 3.33 -14.81
N ILE A 2 -24.23 4.03 -15.22
CA ILE A 2 -24.03 4.46 -16.63
C ILE A 2 -23.95 3.26 -17.59
N ILE A 3 -23.12 2.26 -17.28
CA ILE A 3 -23.00 1.02 -18.07
C ILE A 3 -24.36 0.33 -18.29
N VAL A 4 -25.16 0.17 -17.23
CA VAL A 4 -26.52 -0.40 -17.34
C VAL A 4 -27.41 0.46 -18.22
N SER A 5 -27.22 1.78 -18.20
CA SER A 5 -27.98 2.71 -19.04
C SER A 5 -27.56 2.72 -20.51
N ASP A 6 -26.42 2.14 -20.85
CA ASP A 6 -25.95 1.97 -22.23
C ASP A 6 -26.33 0.59 -22.79
N ILE A 7 -26.36 -0.44 -21.93
CA ILE A 7 -26.65 -1.83 -22.33
C ILE A 7 -28.15 -2.15 -22.33
N VAL A 8 -28.94 -1.56 -21.41
CA VAL A 8 -30.34 -1.98 -21.16
C VAL A 8 -31.35 -0.95 -21.67
N THR A 9 -32.44 -1.41 -22.29
CA THR A 9 -33.56 -0.57 -22.77
C THR A 9 -34.30 0.12 -21.61
N LEU A 10 -34.92 1.28 -21.85
CA LEU A 10 -35.54 2.09 -20.79
C LEU A 10 -36.63 1.34 -20.00
N GLU A 11 -37.39 0.46 -20.67
CA GLU A 11 -38.43 -0.37 -20.08
C GLU A 11 -37.89 -1.42 -19.10
N GLN A 12 -36.72 -2.01 -19.38
CA GLN A 12 -36.12 -3.04 -18.52
C GLN A 12 -35.30 -2.45 -17.35
N ARG A 13 -35.02 -1.14 -17.35
CA ARG A 13 -34.16 -0.52 -16.32
C ARG A 13 -34.74 -0.55 -14.93
N GLY A 14 -36.06 -0.50 -14.78
CA GLY A 14 -36.70 -0.65 -13.46
C GLY A 14 -36.22 -1.92 -12.77
N LYS A 15 -36.22 -3.06 -13.49
CA LYS A 15 -35.73 -4.36 -13.01
C LYS A 15 -34.24 -4.34 -12.64
N TYR A 16 -33.36 -3.98 -13.58
CA TYR A 16 -31.91 -4.04 -13.36
C TYR A 16 -31.44 -3.04 -12.29
N GLN A 17 -32.06 -1.88 -12.25
CA GLN A 17 -31.71 -0.90 -11.24
C GLN A 17 -32.28 -1.25 -9.86
N GLY A 18 -33.41 -1.95 -9.79
CA GLY A 18 -33.89 -2.56 -8.54
C GLY A 18 -32.89 -3.57 -7.98
N ILE A 19 -32.26 -4.38 -8.84
CA ILE A 19 -31.18 -5.32 -8.44
C ILE A 19 -29.96 -4.55 -7.94
N LEU A 20 -29.51 -3.51 -8.65
CA LEU A 20 -28.41 -2.66 -8.19
C LEU A 20 -28.73 -1.97 -6.85
N GLY A 21 -29.97 -1.51 -6.68
CA GLY A 21 -30.47 -0.95 -5.42
C GLY A 21 -30.43 -1.96 -4.28
N ALA A 22 -30.77 -3.23 -4.56
CA ALA A 22 -30.65 -4.32 -3.59
C ALA A 22 -29.20 -4.61 -3.20
N SER A 23 -28.27 -4.61 -4.16
CA SER A 23 -26.83 -4.80 -3.88
C SER A 23 -26.26 -3.64 -3.05
N LEU A 24 -26.64 -2.39 -3.34
CA LEU A 24 -26.29 -1.23 -2.54
C LEU A 24 -26.85 -1.33 -1.12
N GLY A 25 -28.10 -1.78 -1.00
CA GLY A 25 -28.74 -2.02 0.28
C GLY A 25 -28.05 -3.13 1.09
N LEU A 26 -27.68 -4.24 0.47
CA LEU A 26 -26.90 -5.30 1.11
C LEU A 26 -25.54 -4.80 1.61
N GLY A 27 -24.86 -3.97 0.81
CA GLY A 27 -23.63 -3.29 1.21
C GLY A 27 -23.84 -2.37 2.43
N ASN A 28 -24.93 -1.60 2.44
CA ASN A 28 -25.29 -0.74 3.58
C ASN A 28 -25.70 -1.53 4.84
N VAL A 29 -26.16 -2.78 4.70
CA VAL A 29 -26.38 -3.68 5.84
C VAL A 29 -25.04 -4.20 6.34
N ILE A 30 -24.22 -4.81 5.47
CA ILE A 30 -22.97 -5.49 5.85
C ILE A 30 -21.92 -4.49 6.37
N GLY A 31 -21.86 -3.28 5.78
CA GLY A 31 -20.86 -2.25 6.07
C GLY A 31 -20.75 -1.89 7.55
N PRO A 32 -21.84 -1.46 8.22
CA PRO A 32 -21.83 -1.17 9.65
C PRO A 32 -21.41 -2.35 10.55
N PHE A 33 -21.77 -3.60 10.21
CA PHE A 33 -21.31 -4.76 10.97
C PHE A 33 -19.83 -5.03 10.80
N LEU A 34 -19.31 -4.94 9.56
CA LEU A 34 -17.87 -5.03 9.31
C LEU A 34 -17.14 -3.92 10.04
N ALA A 35 -17.57 -2.67 9.91
CA ALA A 35 -16.97 -1.53 10.59
C ALA A 35 -16.99 -1.71 12.13
N ALA A 36 -18.11 -2.12 12.72
CA ALA A 36 -18.21 -2.41 14.14
C ALA A 36 -17.29 -3.57 14.56
N ALA A 37 -17.22 -4.65 13.78
CA ALA A 37 -16.33 -5.78 14.05
C ALA A 37 -14.84 -5.38 13.98
N PHE A 38 -14.46 -4.56 12.99
CA PHE A 38 -13.11 -4.01 12.88
C PHE A 38 -12.79 -3.05 14.03
N ILE A 39 -13.72 -2.20 14.47
CA ILE A 39 -13.51 -1.30 15.61
C ILE A 39 -13.38 -2.09 16.92
N MET A 40 -14.13 -3.18 17.09
CA MET A 40 -14.12 -3.99 18.30
C MET A 40 -12.95 -4.98 18.38
N LYS A 41 -12.49 -5.53 17.25
CA LYS A 41 -11.47 -6.61 17.21
C LYS A 41 -10.15 -6.21 16.55
N ALA A 42 -10.12 -5.09 15.83
CA ALA A 42 -8.97 -4.60 15.08
C ALA A 42 -8.87 -3.06 15.22
N THR A 43 -8.17 -2.40 14.29
CA THR A 43 -8.15 -0.94 14.23
C THR A 43 -9.15 -0.44 13.19
N TRP A 44 -9.70 0.77 13.38
CA TRP A 44 -10.55 1.42 12.38
C TRP A 44 -9.86 1.55 11.00
N ARG A 45 -8.52 1.60 10.96
CA ARG A 45 -7.72 1.63 9.73
C ARG A 45 -7.85 0.33 8.92
N ALA A 46 -7.97 -0.81 9.59
CA ALA A 46 -8.11 -2.11 8.93
C ALA A 46 -9.39 -2.21 8.08
N PHE A 47 -10.47 -1.52 8.47
CA PHE A 47 -11.67 -1.39 7.64
C PHE A 47 -11.40 -0.70 6.30
N PHE A 48 -10.53 0.31 6.27
CA PHE A 48 -10.13 0.98 5.03
C PHE A 48 -9.20 0.11 4.17
N TRP A 49 -8.30 -0.66 4.80
CA TRP A 49 -7.46 -1.62 4.08
C TRP A 49 -8.29 -2.71 3.38
N LEU A 50 -9.45 -3.11 3.92
CA LEU A 50 -10.36 -4.05 3.27
C LEU A 50 -10.97 -3.50 1.97
N LEU A 51 -11.15 -2.19 1.84
CA LEU A 51 -11.72 -1.58 0.63
C LEU A 51 -10.77 -1.68 -0.58
N ALA A 52 -9.46 -1.67 -0.35
CA ALA A 52 -8.45 -1.75 -1.42
C ALA A 52 -8.51 -3.07 -2.22
N PRO A 53 -8.44 -4.28 -1.63
CA PRO A 53 -8.56 -5.53 -2.37
C PRO A 53 -9.94 -5.70 -3.02
N LEU A 54 -11.03 -5.27 -2.36
CA LEU A 54 -12.37 -5.28 -2.96
C LEU A 54 -12.45 -4.39 -4.22
N SER A 55 -11.73 -3.26 -4.22
CA SER A 55 -11.63 -2.37 -5.38
C SER A 55 -10.82 -3.01 -6.51
N VAL A 56 -9.69 -3.65 -6.20
CA VAL A 56 -8.88 -4.39 -7.18
C VAL A 56 -9.69 -5.52 -7.81
N CYS A 57 -10.39 -6.33 -7.01
CA CYS A 57 -11.29 -7.37 -7.50
C CYS A 57 -12.36 -6.81 -8.44
N SER A 58 -12.96 -5.67 -8.10
CA SER A 58 -13.97 -5.00 -8.94
C SER A 58 -13.39 -4.54 -10.28
N ILE A 59 -12.14 -4.06 -10.31
CA ILE A 59 -11.43 -3.67 -11.54
C ILE A 59 -11.14 -4.89 -12.42
N VAL A 60 -10.63 -5.97 -11.82
CA VAL A 60 -10.30 -7.22 -12.54
C VAL A 60 -11.57 -7.81 -13.17
N VAL A 61 -12.65 -7.94 -12.38
CA VAL A 61 -13.95 -8.42 -12.87
C VAL A 61 -14.49 -7.49 -13.97
N GLY A 62 -14.38 -6.18 -13.80
CA GLY A 62 -14.78 -5.19 -14.81
C GLY A 62 -14.01 -5.33 -16.12
N TYR A 63 -12.68 -5.55 -16.05
CA TYR A 63 -11.82 -5.69 -17.22
C TYR A 63 -12.19 -6.91 -18.08
N PHE A 64 -12.55 -8.03 -17.46
CA PHE A 64 -12.88 -9.26 -18.19
C PHE A 64 -14.34 -9.33 -18.65
N LEU A 65 -15.30 -8.76 -17.91
CA LEU A 65 -16.73 -8.91 -18.21
C LEU A 65 -17.37 -7.75 -18.98
N ILE A 66 -16.80 -6.54 -18.96
CA ILE A 66 -17.42 -5.39 -19.65
C ILE A 66 -16.97 -5.39 -21.12
N PRO A 67 -17.90 -5.50 -22.10
CA PRO A 67 -17.56 -5.47 -23.51
C PRO A 67 -16.90 -4.15 -23.91
N ASN A 68 -15.74 -4.21 -24.57
CA ASN A 68 -15.04 -3.01 -25.02
C ASN A 68 -15.68 -2.45 -26.31
N ASN A 69 -16.73 -1.65 -26.15
CA ASN A 69 -17.39 -0.93 -27.25
C ASN A 69 -16.82 0.49 -27.46
N ALA A 70 -15.67 0.82 -26.87
CA ALA A 70 -15.08 2.14 -27.01
C ALA A 70 -14.47 2.33 -28.41
N GLN A 71 -14.95 3.33 -29.15
CA GLN A 71 -14.33 3.71 -30.43
C GLN A 71 -12.87 4.10 -30.17
N LYS A 72 -11.94 3.44 -30.90
CA LYS A 72 -10.49 3.68 -30.85
C LYS A 72 -10.13 5.04 -31.45
N THR A 73 -10.48 6.11 -30.76
CA THR A 73 -9.99 7.47 -31.04
C THR A 73 -8.69 7.69 -30.27
N SER A 74 -7.75 8.44 -30.87
CA SER A 74 -6.45 8.73 -30.24
C SER A 74 -6.62 9.35 -28.85
N PHE A 75 -5.91 8.81 -27.85
CA PHE A 75 -6.00 9.22 -26.44
C PHE A 75 -5.87 10.74 -26.24
N ARG A 76 -4.98 11.38 -27.01
CA ARG A 76 -4.76 12.84 -26.98
C ARG A 76 -5.97 13.64 -27.45
N LYS A 77 -6.70 13.16 -28.46
CA LYS A 77 -7.93 13.81 -28.94
C LYS A 77 -9.08 13.68 -27.95
N ASN A 78 -9.14 12.57 -27.20
CA ASN A 78 -10.13 12.39 -26.14
C ASN A 78 -9.81 13.25 -24.90
N LEU A 79 -8.53 13.37 -24.53
CA LEU A 79 -8.10 14.21 -23.41
C LEU A 79 -8.38 15.71 -23.66
N GLY A 80 -8.24 16.16 -24.91
CA GLY A 80 -8.55 17.54 -25.32
C GLY A 80 -10.04 17.88 -25.38
N ARG A 81 -10.93 16.90 -25.26
CA ARG A 81 -12.40 17.08 -25.23
C ARG A 81 -12.96 17.24 -23.81
N ILE A 82 -12.14 17.04 -22.78
CA ILE A 82 -12.54 17.13 -21.37
C ILE A 82 -12.53 18.61 -20.93
N ASP A 83 -13.55 19.03 -20.19
CA ASP A 83 -13.63 20.36 -19.60
C ASP A 83 -12.74 20.49 -18.35
N HIS A 84 -11.43 20.63 -18.56
CA HIS A 84 -10.46 20.78 -17.47
C HIS A 84 -10.67 22.06 -16.65
N TYR A 85 -11.09 23.15 -17.29
CA TYR A 85 -11.34 24.42 -16.62
C TYR A 85 -12.56 24.33 -15.70
N GLY A 86 -13.64 23.70 -16.17
CA GLY A 86 -14.83 23.43 -15.37
C GLY A 86 -14.55 22.51 -14.19
N ILE A 87 -13.76 21.45 -14.40
CA ILE A 87 -13.34 20.52 -13.32
C ILE A 87 -12.57 21.26 -12.22
N ILE A 88 -11.60 22.09 -12.57
CA ILE A 88 -10.78 22.84 -11.60
C ILE A 88 -11.62 23.87 -10.86
N ALA A 89 -12.39 24.69 -11.58
CA ALA A 89 -13.21 25.74 -11.00
C ALA A 89 -14.31 25.18 -10.07
N SER A 90 -14.97 24.08 -10.47
CA SER A 90 -15.96 23.41 -9.63
C SER A 90 -15.31 22.78 -8.39
N SER A 91 -14.15 22.12 -8.53
CA SER A 91 -13.43 21.50 -7.41
C SER A 91 -13.01 22.53 -6.36
N ILE A 92 -12.43 23.66 -6.78
CA ILE A 92 -12.07 24.76 -5.87
C ILE A 92 -13.32 25.31 -5.20
N GLY A 93 -14.38 25.57 -5.97
CA GLY A 93 -15.65 26.08 -5.46
C GLY A 93 -16.25 25.20 -4.37
N ILE A 94 -16.36 23.90 -4.65
CA ILE A 94 -16.96 22.91 -3.76
C ILE A 94 -16.11 22.74 -2.49
N ILE A 95 -14.79 22.54 -2.62
CA ILE A 95 -13.91 22.31 -1.46
C ILE A 95 -13.92 23.52 -0.53
N PHE A 96 -13.79 24.73 -1.09
CA PHE A 96 -13.68 25.95 -0.29
C PHE A 96 -15.02 26.38 0.31
N LEU A 97 -16.16 25.93 -0.22
CA LEU A 97 -17.45 26.09 0.45
C LEU A 97 -17.68 25.04 1.54
N LEU A 98 -17.34 23.77 1.28
CA LEU A 98 -17.65 22.67 2.20
C LEU A 98 -16.79 22.65 3.46
N ILE A 99 -15.51 23.00 3.38
CA ILE A 99 -14.62 23.05 4.56
C ILE A 99 -15.14 24.01 5.64
N PRO A 100 -15.37 25.32 5.34
CA PRO A 100 -15.87 26.25 6.34
C PRO A 100 -17.29 25.90 6.81
N ILE A 101 -18.16 25.40 5.92
CA ILE A 101 -19.52 24.98 6.32
C ILE A 101 -19.49 23.78 7.26
N SER A 102 -18.58 22.83 7.04
CA SER A 102 -18.43 21.63 7.87
C SER A 102 -17.77 21.90 9.23
N GLY A 103 -16.84 22.87 9.28
CA GLY A 103 -16.08 23.19 10.49
C GLY A 103 -16.46 24.48 11.23
N GLY A 104 -17.40 25.26 10.68
CA GLY A 104 -17.84 26.54 11.22
C GLY A 104 -18.55 26.38 12.57
N GLY A 105 -18.07 27.10 13.59
CA GLY A 105 -18.58 27.06 14.96
C GLY A 105 -17.99 25.96 15.84
N SER A 106 -17.28 24.97 15.28
CA SER A 106 -16.61 23.90 16.03
C SER A 106 -15.08 24.01 15.97
N TYR A 107 -14.51 24.05 14.76
CA TYR A 107 -13.07 24.16 14.52
C TYR A 107 -12.64 25.58 14.13
N PHE A 108 -13.53 26.29 13.43
CA PHE A 108 -13.28 27.65 12.94
C PHE A 108 -14.36 28.59 13.45
N GLN A 109 -13.98 29.79 13.91
CA GLN A 109 -14.97 30.84 14.17
C GLN A 109 -15.54 31.36 12.85
N TRP A 110 -16.85 31.60 12.81
CA TRP A 110 -17.53 32.11 11.61
C TRP A 110 -16.97 33.45 11.14
N ASP A 111 -16.52 34.28 12.07
CA ASP A 111 -15.95 35.61 11.79
C ASP A 111 -14.46 35.58 11.40
N SER A 112 -13.85 34.39 11.30
CA SER A 112 -12.45 34.26 10.91
C SER A 112 -12.23 34.69 9.46
N ALA A 113 -11.19 35.50 9.23
CA ALA A 113 -10.77 35.90 7.88
C ALA A 113 -10.52 34.68 6.96
N MET A 114 -10.05 33.55 7.52
CA MET A 114 -9.88 32.31 6.76
C MET A 114 -11.22 31.77 6.27
N VAL A 115 -12.24 31.68 7.13
CA VAL A 115 -13.59 31.18 6.79
C VAL A 115 -14.24 32.06 5.72
N ILE A 116 -14.19 33.37 5.92
CA ILE A 116 -14.76 34.35 4.98
C ILE A 116 -14.03 34.27 3.63
N SER A 117 -12.69 34.22 3.63
CA SER A 117 -11.94 34.12 2.38
C SER A 117 -12.22 32.83 1.60
N MET A 118 -12.36 31.68 2.28
CA MET A 118 -12.74 30.42 1.63
C MET A 118 -14.16 30.48 1.08
N LEU A 119 -15.13 31.05 1.80
CA LEU A 119 -16.50 31.20 1.31
C LEU A 119 -16.58 32.12 0.09
N VAL A 120 -15.85 33.24 0.10
CA VAL A 120 -15.79 34.20 -1.02
C VAL A 120 -15.10 33.57 -2.23
N ILE A 121 -13.91 32.98 -2.06
CA ILE A 121 -13.18 32.32 -3.15
C ILE A 121 -14.01 31.16 -3.71
N GLY A 122 -14.62 30.36 -2.84
CA GLY A 122 -15.48 29.26 -3.24
C GLY A 122 -16.70 29.73 -4.03
N GLY A 123 -17.38 30.78 -3.57
CA GLY A 123 -18.50 31.42 -4.26
C GLY A 123 -18.10 32.01 -5.61
N CYS A 124 -17.02 32.77 -5.67
CA CYS A 124 -16.47 33.31 -6.93
C CYS A 124 -16.09 32.20 -7.90
N SER A 125 -15.47 31.11 -7.42
CA SER A 125 -15.09 29.97 -8.25
C SER A 125 -16.31 29.21 -8.81
N LEU A 126 -17.41 29.12 -8.06
CA LEU A 126 -18.67 28.57 -8.57
C LEU A 126 -19.31 29.47 -9.64
N ILE A 127 -19.23 30.79 -9.49
CA ILE A 127 -19.71 31.74 -10.52
C ILE A 127 -18.87 31.59 -11.79
N VAL A 128 -17.54 31.51 -11.64
CA VAL A 128 -16.61 31.24 -12.75
C VAL A 128 -16.92 29.91 -13.41
N PHE A 129 -17.17 28.85 -12.64
CA PHE A 129 -17.61 27.56 -13.16
C PHE A 129 -18.88 27.66 -14.02
N ILE A 130 -19.91 28.38 -13.54
CA ILE A 130 -21.16 28.61 -14.30
C ILE A 130 -20.87 29.35 -15.62
N ILE A 131 -19.98 30.34 -15.61
CA ILE A 131 -19.60 31.09 -16.81
C ILE A 131 -18.84 30.20 -17.82
N ILE A 132 -17.91 29.36 -17.33
CA ILE A 132 -17.15 28.41 -18.15
C ILE A 132 -18.10 27.41 -18.82
N GLU A 133 -18.99 26.81 -18.04
CA GLU A 133 -19.99 25.85 -18.53
C GLU A 133 -20.98 26.48 -19.51
N TRP A 134 -21.31 27.77 -19.34
CA TRP A 134 -22.24 28.46 -20.23
C TRP A 134 -21.62 28.89 -21.56
N LYS A 135 -20.35 29.33 -21.57
CA LYS A 135 -19.74 29.98 -22.74
C LYS A 135 -18.49 29.32 -23.32
N VAL A 136 -17.75 28.54 -22.55
CA VAL A 136 -16.40 28.08 -22.90
C VAL A 136 -16.35 26.58 -23.18
N ALA A 137 -17.09 25.78 -22.40
CA ALA A 137 -17.02 24.33 -22.47
C ALA A 137 -17.65 23.78 -23.77
N THR A 138 -16.87 23.04 -24.55
CA THR A 138 -17.36 22.32 -25.75
C THR A 138 -18.19 21.08 -25.39
N LEU A 139 -17.88 20.44 -24.25
CA LEU A 139 -18.64 19.33 -23.66
C LEU A 139 -18.87 19.65 -22.17
N PRO A 140 -19.89 20.47 -21.86
CA PRO A 140 -20.15 20.93 -20.49
C PRO A 140 -20.48 19.77 -19.54
N MET A 141 -19.94 19.80 -18.32
CA MET A 141 -20.29 18.84 -17.26
C MET A 141 -21.73 19.08 -16.77
N LEU A 142 -22.20 20.33 -16.83
CA LEU A 142 -23.54 20.73 -16.41
C LEU A 142 -24.21 21.55 -17.52
N PRO A 143 -24.73 20.91 -18.58
CA PRO A 143 -25.33 21.60 -19.71
C PRO A 143 -26.57 22.40 -19.28
N MET A 144 -26.49 23.72 -19.38
CA MET A 144 -27.55 24.65 -18.94
C MET A 144 -28.89 24.41 -19.65
N VAL A 145 -28.86 23.84 -20.86
CA VAL A 145 -30.05 23.45 -21.64
C VAL A 145 -30.96 22.49 -20.86
N MET A 146 -30.40 21.64 -20.00
CA MET A 146 -31.18 20.70 -19.18
C MET A 146 -32.06 21.43 -18.13
N PHE A 147 -31.61 22.58 -17.64
CA PHE A 147 -32.34 23.36 -16.63
C PHE A 147 -33.55 24.11 -17.21
N ARG A 148 -33.69 24.15 -18.54
CA ARG A 148 -34.91 24.65 -19.18
C ARG A 148 -36.12 23.75 -18.88
N ASN A 149 -35.89 22.45 -18.60
CA ASN A 149 -36.95 21.53 -18.20
C ASN A 149 -37.21 21.65 -16.69
N LYS A 150 -38.38 22.20 -16.33
CA LYS A 150 -38.81 22.39 -14.93
C LYS A 150 -38.79 21.08 -14.14
N VAL A 151 -39.16 19.95 -14.75
CA VAL A 151 -39.19 18.64 -14.06
C VAL A 151 -37.78 18.18 -13.69
N ILE A 152 -36.79 18.41 -14.57
CA ILE A 152 -35.39 18.08 -14.29
C ILE A 152 -34.85 18.94 -13.12
N CYS A 153 -35.20 20.23 -13.09
CA CYS A 153 -34.85 21.11 -11.96
C CYS A 153 -35.45 20.64 -10.64
N THR A 154 -36.74 20.29 -10.65
CA THR A 154 -37.44 19.71 -9.49
C THR A 154 -36.75 18.44 -9.00
N LEU A 155 -36.39 17.53 -9.91
CA LEU A 155 -35.71 16.28 -9.58
C LEU A 155 -34.28 16.52 -9.05
N PHE A 156 -33.56 17.53 -9.53
CA PHE A 156 -32.24 17.90 -8.98
C PHE A 156 -32.36 18.46 -7.56
N LEU A 157 -33.32 19.35 -7.32
CA LEU A 157 -33.61 19.87 -5.99
C LEU A 157 -34.02 18.75 -5.03
N GLN A 158 -34.90 17.84 -5.45
CA GLN A 158 -35.25 16.67 -4.68
C GLN A 158 -34.04 15.78 -4.40
N SER A 159 -33.14 15.58 -5.36
CA SER A 159 -31.93 14.77 -5.18
C SER A 159 -31.00 15.37 -4.13
N PHE A 160 -30.84 16.70 -4.13
CA PHE A 160 -30.08 17.43 -3.12
C PHE A 160 -30.69 17.27 -1.73
N LEU A 161 -31.98 17.57 -1.57
CA LEU A 161 -32.70 17.49 -0.28
C LEU A 161 -32.75 16.05 0.27
N LEU A 162 -33.02 15.08 -0.60
CA LEU A 162 -32.98 13.66 -0.29
C LEU A 162 -31.58 13.24 0.20
N GLY A 163 -30.53 13.72 -0.48
CA GLY A 163 -29.15 13.50 -0.08
C GLY A 163 -28.86 14.05 1.32
N ALA A 164 -29.28 15.28 1.59
CA ALA A 164 -29.13 15.95 2.89
C ALA A 164 -29.77 15.16 4.03
N VAL A 165 -31.01 14.70 3.85
CA VAL A 165 -31.73 13.92 4.86
C VAL A 165 -31.15 12.52 5.01
N TYR A 166 -30.91 11.80 3.91
CA TYR A 166 -30.44 10.42 3.96
C TYR A 166 -29.09 10.28 4.64
N GLN A 167 -28.13 11.12 4.26
CA GLN A 167 -26.78 11.05 4.81
C GLN A 167 -26.77 11.46 6.29
N SER A 168 -27.56 12.48 6.66
CA SER A 168 -27.73 12.88 8.06
C SER A 168 -28.38 11.77 8.88
N ASN A 169 -29.40 11.10 8.35
CA ASN A 169 -30.05 9.99 9.03
C ASN A 169 -29.08 8.81 9.26
N LEU A 170 -28.32 8.41 8.24
CA LEU A 170 -27.32 7.33 8.36
C LEU A 170 -26.21 7.62 9.39
N TYR A 171 -25.90 8.90 9.63
CA TYR A 171 -24.85 9.30 10.57
C TYR A 171 -25.39 9.52 11.98
N TYR A 172 -26.46 10.31 12.14
CA TYR A 172 -26.97 10.74 13.44
C TYR A 172 -27.91 9.72 14.11
N LEU A 173 -28.50 8.79 13.37
CA LEU A 173 -29.32 7.72 13.95
C LEU A 173 -28.46 6.73 14.78
N PRO A 174 -27.33 6.19 14.26
CA PRO A 174 -26.38 5.44 15.09
C PRO A 174 -25.78 6.26 16.24
N LEU A 175 -25.56 7.56 16.02
CA LEU A 175 -25.06 8.45 17.07
C LEU A 175 -26.06 8.60 18.22
N TYR A 176 -27.36 8.67 17.93
CA TYR A 176 -28.40 8.64 18.96
C TYR A 176 -28.41 7.32 19.74
N TYR A 177 -28.29 6.17 19.06
CA TYR A 177 -28.21 4.86 19.72
C TYR A 177 -27.00 4.74 20.64
N GLN A 178 -25.85 5.27 20.24
CA GLN A 178 -24.63 5.19 21.02
C GLN A 178 -24.59 6.25 22.13
N ASN A 179 -24.87 7.51 21.78
CA ASN A 179 -24.64 8.64 22.68
C ASN A 179 -25.81 8.94 23.62
N ALA A 180 -27.04 8.86 23.12
CA ALA A 180 -28.23 9.11 23.95
C ALA A 180 -28.76 7.85 24.65
N ARG A 181 -28.55 6.67 24.05
CA ARG A 181 -29.04 5.39 24.60
C ARG A 181 -27.96 4.53 25.26
N GLY A 182 -26.68 4.83 25.03
CA GLY A 182 -25.56 4.07 25.61
C GLY A 182 -25.43 2.65 25.05
N TRP A 183 -26.01 2.37 23.88
CA TRP A 183 -25.95 1.05 23.27
C TRP A 183 -24.63 0.79 22.55
N SER A 184 -24.21 -0.47 22.51
CA SER A 184 -22.95 -0.85 21.87
C SER A 184 -22.98 -0.60 20.34
N PRO A 185 -21.82 -0.36 19.70
CA PRO A 185 -21.75 -0.14 18.25
C PRO A 185 -22.37 -1.28 17.42
N ILE A 186 -22.23 -2.53 17.89
CA ILE A 186 -22.82 -3.70 17.22
C ILE A 186 -24.35 -3.72 17.32
N LEU A 187 -24.92 -3.32 18.46
CA LEU A 187 -26.37 -3.22 18.63
C LEU A 187 -26.94 -2.04 17.82
N SER A 188 -26.22 -0.92 17.79
CA SER A 188 -26.55 0.23 16.93
C SER A 188 -26.58 -0.15 15.44
N ALA A 189 -25.60 -0.94 14.98
CA ALA A 189 -25.60 -1.48 13.62
C ALA A 189 -26.81 -2.40 13.39
N ALA A 190 -27.09 -3.31 14.33
CA ALA A 190 -28.22 -4.23 14.25
C ALA A 190 -29.58 -3.51 14.17
N LEU A 191 -29.76 -2.41 14.89
CA LEU A 191 -31.00 -1.61 14.85
C LEU A 191 -31.13 -0.71 13.62
N THR A 192 -30.05 -0.52 12.86
CA THR A 192 -30.09 0.20 11.58
C THR A 192 -30.43 -0.75 10.41
N THR A 193 -30.18 -2.05 10.57
CA THR A 193 -30.47 -3.09 9.57
C THR A 193 -31.92 -3.11 9.07
N PRO A 194 -32.97 -3.02 9.93
CA PRO A 194 -34.35 -3.07 9.46
C PRO A 194 -34.66 -1.97 8.43
N MET A 195 -34.14 -0.76 8.66
CA MET A 195 -34.28 0.36 7.73
C MET A 195 -33.71 0.03 6.34
N VAL A 196 -32.48 -0.46 6.31
CA VAL A 196 -31.77 -0.74 5.06
C VAL A 196 -32.33 -1.97 4.35
N ALA A 197 -32.73 -3.00 5.12
CA ALA A 197 -33.38 -4.19 4.58
C ALA A 197 -34.72 -3.83 3.91
N CYS A 198 -35.57 -3.05 4.58
CA CYS A 198 -36.82 -2.58 3.99
C CYS A 198 -36.61 -1.63 2.82
N GLN A 199 -35.60 -0.76 2.87
CA GLN A 199 -35.18 0.06 1.73
C GLN A 199 -34.84 -0.80 0.52
N SER A 200 -34.11 -1.90 0.72
CA SER A 200 -33.71 -2.82 -0.36
C SER A 200 -34.92 -3.51 -0.98
N LEU A 201 -35.79 -4.08 -0.14
CA LEU A 201 -37.01 -4.77 -0.58
C LEU A 201 -37.95 -3.81 -1.31
N ALA A 202 -38.18 -2.61 -0.76
CA ALA A 202 -38.98 -1.57 -1.40
C ALA A 202 -38.36 -1.11 -2.73
N SER A 203 -37.03 -1.02 -2.83
CA SER A 203 -36.35 -0.69 -4.09
C SER A 203 -36.54 -1.79 -5.17
N ILE A 204 -36.56 -3.06 -4.79
CA ILE A 204 -36.86 -4.16 -5.72
C ILE A 204 -38.33 -4.09 -6.17
N CYS A 205 -39.25 -3.97 -5.20
CA CYS A 205 -40.69 -3.90 -5.46
C CYS A 205 -41.05 -2.72 -6.37
N SER A 206 -40.48 -1.54 -6.12
CA SER A 206 -40.67 -0.37 -6.98
C SER A 206 -40.13 -0.58 -8.39
N GLY A 207 -38.95 -1.19 -8.54
CA GLY A 207 -38.38 -1.53 -9.85
C GLY A 207 -39.27 -2.48 -10.67
N GLN A 208 -39.84 -3.50 -10.01
CA GLN A 208 -40.79 -4.42 -10.63
C GLN A 208 -42.12 -3.73 -10.97
N TYR A 209 -42.63 -2.88 -10.09
CA TYR A 209 -43.85 -2.10 -10.31
C TYR A 209 -43.71 -1.20 -11.54
N ILE A 210 -42.64 -0.42 -11.62
CA ILE A 210 -42.35 0.48 -12.74
C ILE A 210 -42.22 -0.30 -14.05
N SER A 211 -41.56 -1.46 -14.02
CA SER A 211 -41.39 -2.29 -15.22
C SER A 211 -42.72 -2.86 -15.74
N ARG A 212 -43.66 -3.20 -14.85
CA ARG A 212 -44.98 -3.76 -15.22
C ARG A 212 -46.00 -2.70 -15.60
N ARG A 213 -46.05 -1.59 -14.85
CA ARG A 213 -47.08 -0.55 -15.00
C ARG A 213 -46.63 0.63 -15.86
N LYS A 214 -45.35 0.69 -16.23
CA LYS A 214 -44.72 1.77 -17.01
C LYS A 214 -44.92 3.17 -16.42
N ARG A 215 -45.19 3.25 -15.11
CA ARG A 215 -45.45 4.48 -14.35
C ARG A 215 -44.52 4.54 -13.14
N TYR A 216 -43.92 5.71 -12.92
CA TYR A 216 -42.96 5.96 -11.83
C TYR A 216 -43.46 7.00 -10.84
N GLY A 217 -44.40 7.87 -11.23
CA GLY A 217 -44.92 8.95 -10.40
C GLY A 217 -45.59 8.46 -9.11
N GLU A 218 -46.48 7.47 -9.23
CA GLU A 218 -47.21 6.87 -8.09
C GLU A 218 -46.25 6.32 -7.01
N VAL A 219 -45.13 5.74 -7.44
CA VAL A 219 -44.10 5.20 -6.55
C VAL A 219 -43.32 6.31 -5.84
N ILE A 220 -42.97 7.38 -6.56
CA ILE A 220 -42.24 8.52 -5.98
C ILE A 220 -43.12 9.25 -4.95
N TRP A 221 -44.40 9.44 -5.25
CA TRP A 221 -45.36 10.07 -4.33
C TRP A 221 -45.53 9.26 -3.04
N THR A 222 -45.79 7.96 -3.16
CA THR A 222 -45.91 7.07 -2.00
C THR A 222 -44.61 6.99 -1.21
N GLY A 223 -43.46 6.97 -1.90
CA GLY A 223 -42.14 6.97 -1.27
C GLY A 223 -41.86 8.21 -0.42
N PHE A 224 -42.03 9.41 -0.98
CA PHE A 224 -41.81 10.64 -0.22
C PHE A 224 -42.85 10.84 0.89
N GLY A 225 -44.10 10.40 0.70
CA GLY A 225 -45.12 10.41 1.74
C GLY A 225 -44.74 9.52 2.93
N LEU A 226 -44.36 8.26 2.66
CA LEU A 226 -43.91 7.32 3.70
C LEU A 226 -42.62 7.77 4.39
N TRP A 227 -41.69 8.37 3.65
CA TRP A 227 -40.47 8.90 4.26
C TRP A 227 -40.76 10.11 5.14
N THR A 228 -41.63 11.03 4.71
CA THR A 228 -42.06 12.17 5.55
C THR A 228 -42.73 11.68 6.83
N LEU A 229 -43.60 10.67 6.73
CA LEU A 229 -44.20 10.02 7.89
C LEU A 229 -43.13 9.40 8.81
N GLY A 230 -42.19 8.63 8.26
CA GLY A 230 -41.11 8.00 9.02
C GLY A 230 -40.22 9.03 9.73
N ALA A 231 -39.84 10.10 9.04
CA ALA A 231 -39.07 11.20 9.62
C ALA A 231 -39.85 11.93 10.73
N GLY A 232 -41.17 12.13 10.56
CA GLY A 232 -42.04 12.70 11.59
C GLY A 232 -42.17 11.79 12.82
N LEU A 233 -42.31 10.48 12.62
CA LEU A 233 -42.38 9.50 13.70
C LEU A 233 -41.06 9.40 14.49
N MET A 234 -39.91 9.65 13.85
CA MET A 234 -38.62 9.73 14.56
C MET A 234 -38.58 10.82 15.62
N LEU A 235 -39.46 11.84 15.57
CA LEU A 235 -39.56 12.85 16.62
C LEU A 235 -40.07 12.29 17.97
N LEU A 236 -40.63 11.07 17.97
CA LEU A 236 -41.03 10.32 19.17
C LEU A 236 -39.83 9.65 19.85
N PHE A 237 -38.64 9.68 19.24
CA PHE A 237 -37.45 9.09 19.84
C PHE A 237 -37.03 9.87 21.08
N ASN A 238 -36.99 9.15 22.19
CA ASN A 238 -36.58 9.64 23.48
C ASN A 238 -35.79 8.54 24.21
N ARG A 239 -35.16 8.88 25.33
CA ARG A 239 -34.29 7.97 26.09
C ARG A 239 -34.97 6.64 26.48
N HIS A 240 -36.28 6.65 26.67
CA HIS A 240 -37.07 5.49 27.10
C HIS A 240 -37.88 4.80 25.99
N THR A 241 -37.74 5.22 24.72
CA THR A 241 -38.48 4.59 23.61
C THR A 241 -38.12 3.11 23.50
N SER A 242 -39.13 2.24 23.39
CA SER A 242 -38.91 0.80 23.28
C SER A 242 -38.19 0.43 21.96
N ILE A 243 -37.41 -0.65 21.99
CA ILE A 243 -36.69 -1.13 20.80
C ILE A 243 -37.67 -1.47 19.66
N GLY A 244 -38.82 -2.07 19.98
CA GLY A 244 -39.86 -2.39 19.00
C GLY A 244 -40.41 -1.16 18.29
N ALA A 245 -40.66 -0.07 19.02
CA ALA A 245 -41.11 1.19 18.42
C ALA A 245 -40.06 1.79 17.48
N ILE A 246 -38.77 1.75 17.86
CA ILE A 246 -37.66 2.19 17.00
C ILE A 246 -37.64 1.39 15.71
N VAL A 247 -37.69 0.05 15.80
CA VAL A 247 -37.67 -0.84 14.63
C VAL A 247 -38.82 -0.54 13.68
N VAL A 248 -40.05 -0.40 14.17
CA VAL A 248 -41.23 -0.08 13.33
C VAL A 248 -41.07 1.27 12.62
N ILE A 249 -40.59 2.29 13.33
CA ILE A 249 -40.41 3.63 12.77
C ILE A 249 -39.36 3.64 11.65
N VAL A 250 -38.21 2.98 11.88
CA VAL A 250 -37.15 2.91 10.86
C VAL A 250 -37.49 1.98 9.70
N LEU A 251 -38.38 1.00 9.88
CA LEU A 251 -38.94 0.18 8.80
C LEU A 251 -39.78 1.04 7.84
N VAL A 252 -40.73 1.84 8.38
CA VAL A 252 -41.55 2.77 7.58
C VAL A 252 -40.67 3.74 6.80
N GLN A 253 -39.66 4.29 7.48
CA GLN A 253 -38.69 5.18 6.85
C GLN A 253 -37.91 4.47 5.72
N GLY A 254 -37.44 3.24 5.96
CA GLY A 254 -36.74 2.41 4.98
C GLY A 254 -37.57 2.19 3.71
N ILE A 255 -38.87 1.86 3.84
CA ILE A 255 -39.77 1.67 2.70
C ILE A 255 -39.86 2.96 1.86
N GLY A 256 -40.02 4.12 2.51
CA GLY A 256 -40.05 5.42 1.83
C GLY A 256 -38.76 5.72 1.06
N ILE A 257 -37.60 5.42 1.66
CA ILE A 257 -36.29 5.58 1.01
C ILE A 257 -36.18 4.66 -0.23
N GLY A 258 -36.62 3.40 -0.12
CA GLY A 258 -36.56 2.45 -1.24
C GLY A 258 -37.39 2.87 -2.45
N PHE A 259 -38.57 3.47 -2.22
CA PHE A 259 -39.46 3.99 -3.26
C PHE A 259 -39.04 5.34 -3.85
N THR A 260 -38.00 5.99 -3.31
CA THR A 260 -37.52 7.28 -3.83
C THR A 260 -36.18 7.15 -4.54
N PHE A 261 -35.23 6.37 -4.00
CA PHE A 261 -33.87 6.28 -4.52
C PHE A 261 -33.81 5.87 -5.99
N GLN A 262 -34.39 4.72 -6.32
CA GLN A 262 -34.29 4.19 -7.67
C GLN A 262 -35.33 4.79 -8.64
N PRO A 263 -36.58 5.01 -8.22
CA PRO A 263 -37.60 5.61 -9.09
C PRO A 263 -37.26 7.04 -9.53
N THR A 264 -36.64 7.86 -8.69
CA THR A 264 -36.19 9.21 -9.10
C THR A 264 -35.14 9.17 -10.22
N LEU A 265 -34.23 8.19 -10.22
CA LEU A 265 -33.28 7.99 -11.31
C LEU A 265 -34.00 7.62 -12.62
N VAL A 266 -35.03 6.78 -12.54
CA VAL A 266 -35.84 6.43 -13.72
C VAL A 266 -36.58 7.66 -14.24
N ALA A 267 -37.14 8.49 -13.36
CA ALA A 267 -37.78 9.75 -13.74
C ALA A 267 -36.80 10.69 -14.49
N PHE A 268 -35.57 10.84 -13.99
CA PHE A 268 -34.53 11.60 -14.69
C PHE A 268 -34.26 11.07 -16.10
N GLN A 269 -34.19 9.75 -16.25
CA GLN A 269 -33.93 9.11 -17.54
C GLN A 269 -35.11 9.17 -18.51
N ALA A 270 -36.33 9.27 -17.99
CA ALA A 270 -37.54 9.45 -18.79
C ALA A 270 -37.67 10.89 -19.31
N HIS A 271 -37.15 11.88 -18.59
CA HIS A 271 -37.21 13.29 -18.98
C HIS A 271 -36.01 13.80 -19.78
N CYS A 272 -35.05 12.93 -20.13
CA CYS A 272 -33.86 13.30 -20.87
C CYS A 272 -33.69 12.54 -22.19
N THR A 273 -33.04 13.19 -23.16
CA THR A 273 -32.65 12.53 -24.42
C THR A 273 -31.50 11.54 -24.21
N LYS A 274 -31.19 10.75 -25.25
CA LYS A 274 -30.13 9.72 -25.17
C LYS A 274 -28.75 10.36 -25.00
N ALA A 275 -28.49 11.46 -25.71
CA ALA A 275 -27.22 12.19 -25.66
C ALA A 275 -26.86 12.70 -24.26
N HIS A 276 -27.86 13.10 -23.47
CA HIS A 276 -27.68 13.76 -22.17
C HIS A 276 -27.81 12.83 -20.95
N ARG A 277 -28.04 11.54 -21.18
CA ARG A 277 -28.34 10.57 -20.14
C ARG A 277 -27.19 10.37 -19.14
N ALA A 278 -25.97 10.17 -19.63
CA ALA A 278 -24.81 9.96 -18.76
C ALA A 278 -24.58 11.17 -17.85
N VAL A 279 -24.73 12.38 -18.41
CA VAL A 279 -24.56 13.66 -17.71
C VAL A 279 -25.63 13.89 -16.65
N ILE A 280 -26.89 13.53 -16.91
CA ILE A 280 -27.95 13.64 -15.89
C ILE A 280 -27.77 12.64 -14.75
N ILE A 281 -27.32 11.43 -15.05
CA ILE A 281 -27.03 10.42 -14.02
C ILE A 281 -25.87 10.89 -13.13
N SER A 282 -24.80 11.45 -13.70
CA SER A 282 -23.69 12.01 -12.93
C SER A 282 -24.13 13.22 -12.12
N ASN A 283 -24.85 14.17 -12.72
CA ASN A 283 -25.31 15.38 -12.04
C ASN A 283 -26.29 15.07 -10.91
N ARG A 284 -27.20 14.12 -11.08
CA ARG A 284 -28.06 13.63 -9.99
C ARG A 284 -27.22 13.15 -8.80
N ASN A 285 -26.23 12.30 -9.07
CA ASN A 285 -25.37 11.77 -8.00
C ASN A 285 -24.54 12.87 -7.35
N PHE A 286 -24.05 13.82 -8.13
CA PHE A 286 -23.37 15.01 -7.64
C PHE A 286 -24.26 15.83 -6.70
N PHE A 287 -25.45 16.25 -7.14
CA PHE A 287 -26.40 17.03 -6.31
C PHE A 287 -26.79 16.27 -5.03
N ARG A 288 -26.98 14.95 -5.12
CA ARG A 288 -27.27 14.11 -3.96
C ARG A 288 -26.09 14.06 -2.97
N CYS A 289 -24.86 13.89 -3.45
CA CYS A 289 -23.68 13.88 -2.59
C CYS A 289 -23.40 15.26 -1.99
N LEU A 290 -23.55 16.33 -2.78
CA LEU A 290 -23.43 17.72 -2.33
C LEU A 290 -24.46 18.04 -1.26
N GLY A 291 -25.72 17.64 -1.47
CA GLY A 291 -26.79 17.75 -0.48
C GLY A 291 -26.48 16.96 0.78
N GLY A 292 -25.96 15.74 0.66
CA GLY A 292 -25.53 14.93 1.80
C GLY A 292 -24.45 15.59 2.65
N ALA A 293 -23.46 16.19 2.00
CA ALA A 293 -22.38 16.89 2.69
C ALA A 293 -22.86 18.19 3.37
N CYS A 294 -23.69 18.99 2.68
CA CYS A 294 -24.31 20.18 3.29
C CYS A 294 -25.26 19.81 4.44
N GLY A 295 -26.07 18.76 4.27
CA GLY A 295 -27.00 18.28 5.28
C GLY A 295 -26.31 17.77 6.53
N LEU A 296 -25.19 17.04 6.39
CA LEU A 296 -24.37 16.62 7.51
C LEU A 296 -23.80 17.80 8.30
N ALA A 297 -23.31 18.81 7.59
CA ALA A 297 -22.73 20.01 8.19
C ALA A 297 -23.77 20.87 8.94
N VAL A 298 -24.95 21.09 8.33
CA VAL A 298 -26.06 21.79 9.01
C VAL A 298 -26.55 20.99 10.23
N SER A 299 -26.67 19.67 10.09
CA SER A 299 -27.02 18.79 11.22
C SER A 299 -25.97 18.81 12.32
N ALA A 300 -24.67 18.92 11.97
CA ALA A 300 -23.58 19.05 12.94
C ALA A 300 -23.69 20.36 13.72
N ALA A 301 -23.90 21.46 13.02
CA ALA A 301 -24.07 22.78 13.63
C ALA A 301 -25.29 22.80 14.58
N ILE A 302 -26.42 22.21 14.17
CA ILE A 302 -27.61 22.08 15.03
C ILE A 302 -27.33 21.19 16.24
N LEU A 303 -26.70 20.03 16.04
CA LEU A 303 -26.36 19.12 17.14
C LEU A 303 -25.49 19.84 18.17
N GLN A 304 -24.45 20.56 17.73
CA GLN A 304 -23.55 21.29 18.58
C GLN A 304 -24.25 22.44 19.33
N ALA A 305 -25.06 23.24 18.62
CA ALA A 305 -25.79 24.36 19.20
C ALA A 305 -26.78 23.90 20.28
N VAL A 306 -27.57 22.87 19.98
CA VAL A 306 -28.56 22.32 20.92
C VAL A 306 -27.89 21.58 22.08
N LEU A 307 -26.77 20.90 21.84
CA LEU A 307 -26.01 20.26 22.92
C LEU A 307 -25.45 21.31 23.88
N LYS A 308 -24.80 22.36 23.36
CA LYS A 308 -24.24 23.45 24.17
C LYS A 308 -25.30 24.14 25.02
N SER A 309 -26.49 24.39 24.48
CA SER A 309 -27.57 25.07 25.19
C SER A 309 -28.27 24.21 26.26
N ASN A 310 -28.09 22.89 26.24
CA ASN A 310 -28.75 21.97 27.16
C ASN A 310 -27.76 21.29 28.14
N LEU A 311 -26.47 21.59 28.07
CA LEU A 311 -25.45 21.11 29.01
C LEU A 311 -25.46 21.94 30.31
N PRO A 312 -25.19 21.32 31.47
CA PRO A 312 -25.06 22.06 32.74
C PRO A 312 -23.85 23.02 32.73
N GLU A 313 -23.91 24.09 33.53
CA GLU A 313 -22.91 25.19 33.53
C GLU A 313 -21.46 24.75 33.80
N GLY A 314 -21.23 23.61 34.47
CA GLY A 314 -19.89 23.02 34.69
C GLY A 314 -19.36 22.10 33.57
N TYR A 315 -20.20 21.72 32.60
CA TYR A 315 -19.89 20.70 31.59
C TYR A 315 -19.94 21.22 30.15
N GLN A 316 -19.97 22.54 29.94
CA GLN A 316 -20.00 23.14 28.61
C GLN A 316 -18.78 22.77 27.75
N ASN A 317 -17.66 22.43 28.37
CA ASN A 317 -16.45 21.97 27.69
C ASN A 317 -16.67 20.69 26.86
N ILE A 318 -17.68 19.88 27.21
CA ILE A 318 -18.05 18.65 26.48
C ILE A 318 -18.59 18.99 25.07
N ALA A 319 -19.13 20.19 24.88
CA ALA A 319 -19.58 20.64 23.57
C ALA A 319 -18.45 20.70 22.53
N HIS A 320 -17.18 20.80 22.94
CA HIS A 320 -16.01 20.74 22.05
C HIS A 320 -15.75 19.33 21.49
N SER A 321 -16.25 18.28 22.15
CA SER A 321 -16.18 16.89 21.68
C SER A 321 -17.58 16.33 21.42
N THR A 322 -18.35 17.04 20.57
CA THR A 322 -19.78 16.82 20.29
C THR A 322 -20.14 15.38 19.92
N TYR A 323 -19.23 14.61 19.33
CA TYR A 323 -19.50 13.26 18.81
C TYR A 323 -19.16 12.12 19.77
N SER A 324 -18.44 12.38 20.85
CA SER A 324 -17.97 11.35 21.80
C SER A 324 -18.55 11.57 23.18
N LEU A 325 -19.00 10.50 23.85
CA LEU A 325 -19.39 10.61 25.26
C LEU A 325 -18.16 10.83 26.16
N PRO A 326 -18.26 11.69 27.18
CA PRO A 326 -17.27 11.79 28.25
C PRO A 326 -17.20 10.46 29.02
N SER A 327 -16.04 10.18 29.64
CA SER A 327 -15.92 9.04 30.55
C SER A 327 -16.86 9.22 31.73
N ARG A 328 -17.62 8.16 32.08
CA ARG A 328 -18.51 8.16 33.26
C ARG A 328 -17.74 8.31 34.58
N SER A 329 -16.45 7.99 34.58
CA SER A 329 -15.59 8.07 35.77
C SER A 329 -15.44 9.52 36.25
N GLY A 330 -16.00 9.84 37.42
CA GLY A 330 -15.84 11.15 38.07
C GLY A 330 -16.99 12.13 37.86
N VAL A 331 -18.12 11.70 37.30
CA VAL A 331 -19.34 12.52 37.15
C VAL A 331 -20.43 12.00 38.09
N ALA A 332 -21.11 12.87 38.84
CA ALA A 332 -22.23 12.48 39.69
C ALA A 332 -23.40 11.95 38.85
N ASP A 333 -24.15 10.97 39.35
CA ASP A 333 -25.23 10.34 38.56
C ASP A 333 -26.30 11.35 38.10
N ALA A 334 -26.59 12.38 38.92
CA ALA A 334 -27.52 13.45 38.57
C ALA A 334 -27.04 14.29 37.37
N ASP A 335 -25.74 14.58 37.30
CA ASP A 335 -25.14 15.34 36.20
C ASP A 335 -24.99 14.47 34.95
N TRP A 336 -24.70 13.18 35.13
CA TRP A 336 -24.66 12.20 34.04
C TRP A 336 -26.01 12.05 33.34
N GLU A 337 -27.11 12.01 34.10
CA GLU A 337 -28.46 11.99 33.56
C GLU A 337 -28.78 13.25 32.74
N GLN A 338 -28.34 14.42 33.20
CA GLN A 338 -28.51 15.68 32.48
C GLN A 338 -27.69 15.71 31.18
N ILE A 339 -26.45 15.22 31.20
CA ILE A 339 -25.58 15.13 30.01
C ILE A 339 -26.22 14.23 28.94
N ILE A 340 -26.66 13.01 29.31
CA ILE A 340 -27.30 12.11 28.35
C ILE A 340 -28.62 12.70 27.81
N THR A 341 -29.39 13.37 28.66
CA THR A 341 -30.62 14.06 28.24
C THR A 341 -30.31 15.20 27.26
N ALA A 342 -29.20 15.92 27.44
CA ALA A 342 -28.74 16.93 26.50
C ALA A 342 -28.39 16.31 25.13
N TYR A 343 -27.70 15.16 25.10
CA TYR A 343 -27.43 14.41 23.86
C TYR A 343 -28.72 13.90 23.17
N ALA A 344 -29.72 13.47 23.94
CA ALA A 344 -31.03 13.08 23.40
C ALA A 344 -31.76 14.26 22.75
N LYS A 345 -31.77 15.42 23.41
CA LYS A 345 -32.37 16.66 22.87
C LYS A 345 -31.62 17.16 21.63
N ALA A 346 -30.28 17.09 21.63
CA ALA A 346 -29.45 17.46 20.49
C ALA A 346 -29.77 16.57 19.28
N SER A 347 -29.84 15.25 19.47
CA SER A 347 -30.22 14.30 18.42
C SER A 347 -31.62 14.58 17.87
N ARG A 348 -32.58 14.92 18.75
CA ARG A 348 -33.94 15.31 18.35
C ARG A 348 -33.94 16.58 17.51
N GLY A 349 -33.08 17.56 17.80
CA GLY A 349 -32.90 18.77 16.99
C GLY A 349 -32.53 18.45 15.53
N VAL A 350 -31.65 17.46 15.33
CA VAL A 350 -31.29 16.98 13.99
C VAL A 350 -32.47 16.29 13.29
N PHE A 351 -33.26 15.48 14.02
CA PHE A 351 -34.43 14.83 13.44
C PHE A 351 -35.53 15.83 13.05
N ILE A 352 -35.69 16.93 13.79
CA ILE A 352 -36.62 18.01 13.43
C ILE A 352 -36.27 18.63 12.07
N LEU A 353 -34.97 18.85 11.79
CA LEU A 353 -34.53 19.38 10.49
C LEU A 353 -34.94 18.48 9.31
N GLN A 354 -34.95 17.17 9.50
CA GLN A 354 -35.18 16.22 8.41
C GLN A 354 -36.62 16.26 7.88
N VAL A 355 -37.60 16.53 8.75
CA VAL A 355 -39.03 16.53 8.41
C VAL A 355 -39.39 17.58 7.35
N PRO A 356 -39.10 18.89 7.50
CA PRO A 356 -39.42 19.88 6.49
C PRO A 356 -38.66 19.65 5.19
N LEU A 357 -37.40 19.20 5.24
CA LEU A 357 -36.61 18.94 4.03
C LEU A 357 -37.24 17.84 3.16
N ILE A 358 -37.69 16.74 3.77
CA ILE A 358 -38.34 15.66 3.01
C ILE A 358 -39.81 15.96 2.70
N GLY A 359 -40.49 16.74 3.55
CA GLY A 359 -41.82 17.26 3.28
C GLY A 359 -41.84 18.18 2.06
N ILE A 360 -40.81 19.02 1.88
CA ILE A 360 -40.63 19.81 0.66
C ILE A 360 -40.45 18.88 -0.54
N CYS A 361 -39.68 17.80 -0.44
CA CYS A 361 -39.59 16.82 -1.53
C CYS A 361 -40.95 16.22 -1.90
N PHE A 362 -41.79 15.91 -0.90
CA PHE A 362 -43.15 15.42 -1.13
C PHE A 362 -44.01 16.46 -1.86
N LEU A 363 -43.94 17.74 -1.47
CA LEU A 363 -44.64 18.83 -2.18
C LEU A 363 -44.09 19.05 -3.60
N LEU A 364 -42.79 18.88 -3.80
CA LEU A 364 -42.18 19.00 -5.13
C LEU A 364 -42.67 17.93 -6.10
N CYS A 365 -43.23 16.82 -5.62
CA CYS A 365 -43.84 15.78 -6.47
C CYS A 365 -45.00 16.30 -7.34
N PHE A 366 -45.70 17.38 -6.93
CA PHE A 366 -46.74 18.02 -7.76
C PHE A 366 -46.22 18.55 -9.09
N PHE A 367 -44.93 18.91 -9.17
CA PHE A 367 -44.31 19.41 -10.40
C PHE A 367 -43.80 18.29 -11.31
N ILE A 368 -43.81 17.04 -10.86
CA ILE A 368 -43.38 15.88 -11.65
C ILE A 368 -44.56 15.36 -12.45
N LYS A 369 -44.53 15.59 -13.77
CA LYS A 369 -45.51 15.02 -14.70
C LYS A 369 -45.02 13.67 -15.21
N ASP A 370 -45.64 12.59 -14.75
CA ASP A 370 -45.39 11.24 -15.26
C ASP A 370 -45.96 11.11 -16.69
N ARG A 371 -45.08 11.02 -17.69
CA ARG A 371 -45.44 10.80 -19.10
C ARG A 371 -45.22 9.35 -19.54
N GLY A 372 -45.05 8.43 -18.59
CA GLY A 372 -44.62 7.07 -18.86
C GLY A 372 -43.12 6.96 -19.15
N LEU A 373 -42.68 5.77 -19.57
CA LEU A 373 -41.28 5.47 -19.86
C LEU A 373 -40.85 5.85 -21.30
N GLU A 374 -41.57 6.77 -21.96
CA GLU A 374 -41.22 7.26 -23.29
C GLU A 374 -40.24 8.44 -23.19
N ARG A 375 -39.14 8.37 -23.94
CA ARG A 375 -38.08 9.39 -23.93
C ARG A 375 -38.40 10.52 -24.92
N PRO A 376 -37.96 11.76 -24.67
CA PRO A 376 -37.82 12.78 -25.71
C PRO A 376 -36.82 12.30 -26.78
N LYS A 377 -37.16 12.43 -28.07
CA LYS A 377 -36.29 12.10 -29.20
C LYS A 377 -35.22 13.18 -29.40
N ASP A 378 -34.07 12.82 -29.99
CA ASP A 378 -33.02 13.78 -30.33
C ASP A 378 -33.39 14.51 -31.65
N PRO A 379 -33.04 15.81 -31.85
CA PRO A 379 -33.48 16.59 -33.02
C PRO A 379 -33.14 15.95 -34.38
N GLY A 380 -31.98 15.30 -34.50
CA GLY A 380 -31.59 14.58 -35.72
C GLY A 380 -32.34 13.26 -35.95
N GLU A 381 -32.89 12.62 -34.90
CA GLU A 381 -33.75 11.44 -35.06
C GLU A 381 -35.14 11.85 -35.59
N GLU A 382 -35.61 13.07 -35.29
CA GLU A 382 -36.86 13.63 -35.82
C GLU A 382 -36.70 14.06 -37.29
N GLU A 383 -35.58 14.71 -37.64
CA GLU A 383 -35.25 15.06 -39.03
C GLU A 383 -35.05 13.82 -39.92
N GLU A 384 -34.37 12.77 -39.44
CA GLU A 384 -34.22 11.51 -40.18
C GLU A 384 -35.55 10.75 -40.38
N GLU A 385 -36.49 10.83 -39.42
CA GLU A 385 -37.83 10.25 -39.58
C GLU A 385 -38.72 11.08 -40.50
N GLU A 386 -38.60 12.41 -40.49
CA GLU A 386 -39.25 13.30 -41.45
C GLU A 386 -38.69 13.12 -42.86
N GLU A 387 -37.38 12.95 -43.02
CA GLU A 387 -36.75 12.59 -44.30
C GLU A 387 -37.17 11.19 -44.75
N LYS A 388 -37.17 10.18 -43.87
CA LYS A 388 -37.68 8.84 -44.21
C LYS A 388 -39.17 8.84 -44.54
N LYS A 389 -39.97 9.73 -43.94
CA LYS A 389 -41.38 9.93 -44.29
C LYS A 389 -41.52 10.62 -45.64
N LYS A 390 -40.77 11.71 -45.89
CA LYS A 390 -40.74 12.41 -47.18
C LYS A 390 -40.25 11.49 -48.29
N GLN A 391 -39.27 10.63 -48.02
CA GLN A 391 -38.73 9.67 -48.98
C GLN A 391 -39.68 8.49 -49.21
N LYS A 392 -40.46 8.07 -48.20
CA LYS A 392 -41.59 7.16 -48.40
C LYS A 392 -42.75 7.78 -49.17
N ASP A 393 -43.02 9.07 -48.96
CA ASP A 393 -44.06 9.83 -49.67
C ASP A 393 -43.64 10.14 -51.13
N ASP A 394 -42.33 10.33 -51.39
CA ASP A 394 -41.77 10.44 -52.75
C ASP A 394 -41.68 9.08 -53.46
N ASP A 395 -41.29 7.99 -52.78
CA ASP A 395 -41.32 6.64 -53.36
C ASP A 395 -42.76 6.21 -53.72
N SER A 396 -43.74 6.59 -52.90
CA SER A 396 -45.16 6.29 -53.20
C SER A 396 -45.74 7.17 -54.31
N ARG A 397 -45.18 8.35 -54.59
CA ARG A 397 -45.50 9.16 -55.78
C ARG A 397 -44.77 8.69 -57.03
N GLY A 398 -43.49 8.31 -56.93
CA GLY A 398 -42.70 7.77 -58.05
C GLY A 398 -43.16 6.38 -58.52
N THR A 399 -43.77 5.59 -57.64
CA THR A 399 -44.31 4.26 -58.01
C THR A 399 -45.66 4.35 -58.76
N GLN A 400 -46.30 5.53 -58.82
CA GLN A 400 -47.53 5.74 -59.61
C GLN A 400 -47.26 6.15 -61.06
N GLU A 401 -46.08 6.66 -61.42
CA GLU A 401 -45.78 7.12 -62.78
C GLU A 401 -44.98 6.11 -63.63
N HIS A 402 -44.38 5.06 -63.03
CA HIS A 402 -43.56 4.09 -63.77
C HIS A 402 -44.23 2.72 -64.07
N ALA A 403 -45.53 2.56 -63.81
CA ALA A 403 -46.29 1.34 -64.12
C ALA A 403 -47.04 1.39 -65.47
N THR A 404 -46.73 2.33 -66.36
CA THR A 404 -47.39 2.44 -67.68
C THR A 404 -46.44 2.88 -68.78
N GLN A 405 -45.50 2.01 -69.18
CA GLN A 405 -44.80 1.93 -70.48
C GLN A 405 -43.59 1.01 -70.28
N GLU A 406 -43.68 -0.29 -70.55
CA GLU A 406 -43.54 -0.93 -71.86
C GLU A 406 -42.18 -0.67 -72.55
N ASN A 407 -41.43 -1.76 -72.71
CA ASN A 407 -40.40 -2.05 -73.72
C ASN A 407 -39.36 -0.95 -74.06
N SER A 408 -38.08 -1.27 -73.86
CA SER A 408 -37.16 -1.62 -74.98
C SER A 408 -35.67 -1.32 -74.71
N TYR A 409 -34.81 -2.15 -75.32
CA TYR A 409 -33.41 -1.95 -75.75
C TYR A 409 -32.29 -1.47 -74.81
N LEU A 410 -31.27 -2.34 -74.69
CA LEU A 410 -29.89 -2.19 -75.22
C LEU A 410 -29.09 -0.89 -74.95
N GLY A 411 -27.87 -1.05 -74.43
CA GLY A 411 -26.68 -0.36 -74.99
C GLY A 411 -26.04 0.80 -74.21
N SER A 412 -24.84 0.52 -73.68
CA SER A 412 -23.61 1.34 -73.67
C SER A 412 -23.60 2.88 -73.51
N VAL A 413 -22.92 3.33 -72.44
CA VAL A 413 -21.70 4.20 -72.35
C VAL A 413 -21.62 5.55 -73.11
N THR A 414 -20.85 6.50 -72.51
CA THR A 414 -20.16 7.74 -73.03
C THR A 414 -20.96 9.06 -73.05
N THR A 415 -20.73 10.01 -72.13
CA THR A 415 -19.73 11.13 -72.00
C THR A 415 -20.03 12.46 -72.71
N SER A 416 -19.73 13.54 -71.97
CA SER A 416 -19.33 14.94 -72.33
C SER A 416 -20.38 16.00 -71.93
N THR A 417 -20.17 16.96 -71.01
CA THR A 417 -19.11 17.95 -70.63
C THR A 417 -19.37 19.35 -71.23
N GLN A 418 -19.18 20.37 -70.37
CA GLN A 418 -19.05 21.84 -70.57
C GLN A 418 -20.34 22.66 -70.31
N CYS A 419 -20.35 23.82 -69.63
CA CYS A 419 -19.28 24.70 -69.12
C CYS A 419 -19.84 25.63 -68.00
N ALA A 420 -18.96 26.10 -67.13
CA ALA A 420 -19.18 27.06 -66.00
C ALA A 420 -19.00 28.54 -66.50
N PRO A 421 -18.94 29.67 -65.71
CA PRO A 421 -18.53 29.77 -64.28
C PRO A 421 -18.99 30.99 -63.38
N ILE A 422 -18.48 31.01 -62.12
CA ILE A 422 -18.20 32.14 -61.14
C ILE A 422 -19.34 32.68 -60.23
N VAL A 423 -19.29 32.88 -58.88
CA VAL A 423 -18.35 32.68 -57.73
C VAL A 423 -19.08 32.87 -56.37
N LYS A 424 -18.81 32.03 -55.34
CA LYS A 424 -18.41 32.37 -53.94
C LYS A 424 -18.19 31.08 -53.08
N ARG A 425 -17.24 31.16 -52.13
CA ARG A 425 -16.36 30.10 -51.57
C ARG A 425 -17.03 28.93 -50.78
N PRO A 426 -16.42 27.72 -50.77
CA PRO A 426 -16.92 26.52 -50.10
C PRO A 426 -16.30 26.24 -48.72
N GLY A 427 -17.11 25.65 -47.84
CA GLY A 427 -16.69 24.92 -46.64
C GLY A 427 -16.21 23.51 -46.97
N LEU A 428 -15.29 23.01 -46.16
CA LEU A 428 -14.51 21.79 -46.34
C LEU A 428 -15.39 20.52 -46.21
N HIS A 429 -15.82 19.92 -47.33
CA HIS A 429 -16.31 18.54 -47.35
C HIS A 429 -15.12 17.57 -47.34
N VAL A 430 -14.96 16.81 -46.27
CA VAL A 430 -14.02 15.69 -46.21
C VAL A 430 -14.60 14.53 -47.02
N THR A 431 -14.12 14.36 -48.25
CA THR A 431 -14.36 13.15 -49.04
C THR A 431 -13.68 11.97 -48.36
N ARG A 432 -14.45 10.90 -48.08
CA ARG A 432 -13.94 9.67 -47.46
C ARG A 432 -12.88 9.02 -48.38
N PRO A 433 -11.75 8.54 -47.84
CA PRO A 433 -10.70 7.95 -48.67
C PRO A 433 -11.14 6.61 -49.30
N PRO A 434 -10.66 6.28 -50.50
CA PRO A 434 -11.02 5.04 -51.23
C PRO A 434 -10.72 3.77 -50.44
N TYR A 435 -9.76 3.83 -49.50
CA TYR A 435 -9.42 2.75 -48.59
C TYR A 435 -10.60 2.35 -47.67
N THR A 436 -11.38 3.32 -47.16
CA THR A 436 -12.53 3.01 -46.29
C THR A 436 -13.66 2.31 -47.04
N ARG A 437 -13.86 2.63 -48.32
CA ARG A 437 -14.87 2.00 -49.17
C ARG A 437 -14.47 0.57 -49.56
N ALA A 438 -13.19 0.36 -49.88
CA ALA A 438 -12.63 -0.96 -50.13
C ALA A 438 -12.67 -1.87 -48.89
N LEU A 439 -12.55 -1.30 -47.68
CA LEU A 439 -12.68 -2.05 -46.43
C LEU A 439 -14.13 -2.47 -46.18
N GLU A 440 -15.10 -1.58 -46.44
CA GLU A 440 -16.53 -1.85 -46.29
C GLU A 440 -16.99 -2.90 -47.31
N GLU A 441 -16.57 -2.82 -48.57
CA GLU A 441 -16.82 -3.86 -49.58
C GLU A 441 -16.18 -5.20 -49.18
N ARG A 442 -15.01 -5.18 -48.54
CA ARG A 442 -14.36 -6.41 -48.04
C ARG A 442 -15.09 -6.99 -46.83
N ILE A 443 -15.63 -6.14 -45.95
CA ILE A 443 -16.45 -6.55 -44.80
C ILE A 443 -17.77 -7.14 -45.29
N GLU A 444 -18.43 -6.49 -46.24
CA GLU A 444 -19.68 -6.97 -46.82
C GLU A 444 -19.46 -8.30 -47.57
N TYR A 445 -18.36 -8.44 -48.32
CA TYR A 445 -17.95 -9.71 -48.93
C TYR A 445 -17.72 -10.82 -47.90
N LEU A 446 -17.04 -10.52 -46.78
CA LEU A 446 -16.77 -11.48 -45.71
C LEU A 446 -18.04 -11.85 -44.93
N GLU A 447 -18.95 -10.91 -44.70
CA GLU A 447 -20.26 -11.17 -44.09
C GLU A 447 -21.15 -12.02 -44.99
N THR A 448 -21.05 -11.85 -46.31
CA THR A 448 -21.75 -12.67 -47.29
C THR A 448 -21.20 -14.10 -47.29
N GLN A 449 -19.87 -14.28 -47.19
CA GLN A 449 -19.25 -15.60 -47.01
C GLN A 449 -19.60 -16.27 -45.67
N LEU A 450 -19.73 -15.49 -44.58
CA LEU A 450 -20.12 -16.00 -43.27
C LEU A 450 -21.58 -16.45 -43.23
N LYS A 451 -22.45 -15.81 -44.02
CA LYS A 451 -23.85 -16.21 -44.20
C LYS A 451 -23.97 -17.46 -45.09
N SER A 452 -23.13 -17.61 -46.12
CA SER A 452 -23.09 -18.84 -46.95
C SER A 452 -22.41 -20.02 -46.26
N GLY A 453 -21.47 -19.78 -45.34
CA GLY A 453 -20.76 -20.81 -44.57
C GLY A 453 -21.56 -21.46 -43.42
N ARG A 454 -22.79 -21.00 -43.15
CA ARG A 454 -23.69 -21.59 -42.13
C ARG A 454 -24.63 -22.67 -42.68
N ARG A 455 -24.55 -23.02 -43.96
CA ARG A 455 -25.25 -24.15 -44.56
C ARG A 455 -24.26 -25.02 -45.37
N GLY A 456 -23.46 -25.80 -44.66
CA GLY A 456 -22.65 -26.87 -45.26
C GLY A 456 -21.55 -27.38 -44.33
N ASN A 457 -21.60 -28.69 -44.07
CA ASN A 457 -20.55 -29.56 -43.48
C ASN A 457 -20.48 -29.59 -41.94
N ASN A 458 -20.64 -30.69 -41.19
CA ASN A 458 -20.70 -32.13 -41.50
C ASN A 458 -19.79 -32.60 -42.63
N ALA A 459 -18.47 -32.48 -42.45
CA ALA A 459 -17.47 -33.48 -42.87
C ALA A 459 -16.04 -32.96 -42.62
N SER A 460 -15.20 -33.88 -42.19
CA SER A 460 -13.74 -33.90 -42.04
C SER A 460 -12.88 -32.99 -42.95
N GLY A 461 -11.72 -32.57 -42.42
CA GLY A 461 -10.51 -32.30 -43.21
C GLY A 461 -9.72 -31.08 -42.74
N GLY A 462 -8.55 -31.30 -42.13
CA GLY A 462 -7.65 -30.24 -41.70
C GLY A 462 -6.88 -29.59 -42.86
N VAL A 463 -6.60 -28.29 -42.75
CA VAL A 463 -5.46 -27.64 -43.39
C VAL A 463 -4.93 -26.56 -42.44
N SER A 464 -3.65 -26.68 -42.11
CA SER A 464 -2.83 -25.82 -41.27
C SER A 464 -2.41 -24.54 -42.02
N ASN A 465 -2.39 -23.41 -41.31
CA ASN A 465 -1.83 -22.15 -41.81
C ASN A 465 -0.44 -21.91 -41.17
N PRO A 466 0.67 -21.83 -41.93
CA PRO A 466 2.05 -22.03 -41.43
C PRO A 466 2.73 -20.80 -40.81
N VAL A 467 2.00 -19.77 -40.38
CA VAL A 467 2.59 -18.51 -39.89
C VAL A 467 2.47 -18.34 -38.35
N ALA A 468 1.65 -19.16 -37.69
CA ALA A 468 1.50 -19.12 -36.22
C ALA A 468 2.60 -19.88 -35.44
N ALA A 469 3.55 -20.53 -36.14
CA ALA A 469 4.56 -21.39 -35.52
C ALA A 469 5.87 -20.67 -35.12
N PHE A 470 6.04 -19.38 -35.47
CA PHE A 470 7.32 -18.67 -35.25
C PHE A 470 7.34 -17.70 -34.06
N LEU A 471 6.24 -17.52 -33.32
CA LEU A 471 6.16 -16.53 -32.23
C LEU A 471 5.80 -17.12 -30.85
N SER A 472 5.96 -18.43 -30.67
CA SER A 472 5.76 -19.08 -29.38
C SER A 472 7.11 -19.43 -28.73
N PRO A 473 7.38 -18.99 -27.49
CA PRO A 473 8.55 -19.48 -26.74
C PRO A 473 8.40 -20.98 -26.44
N PRO A 474 9.51 -21.73 -26.32
CA PRO A 474 9.48 -23.19 -26.31
C PRO A 474 8.85 -23.76 -25.03
N ASN A 475 7.92 -24.70 -25.24
CA ASN A 475 7.35 -25.60 -24.24
C ASN A 475 8.45 -26.38 -23.50
N GLN A 476 8.40 -26.39 -22.17
CA GLN A 476 8.75 -27.58 -21.39
C GLN A 476 7.45 -28.37 -21.18
N ALA A 477 7.37 -29.52 -21.84
CA ALA A 477 6.31 -30.52 -21.73
C ALA A 477 6.09 -30.91 -20.25
N ALA A 478 4.89 -30.72 -19.69
CA ALA A 478 3.77 -31.66 -19.71
C ALA A 478 4.08 -33.01 -19.06
N VAL A 479 3.74 -33.11 -17.76
CA VAL A 479 3.04 -34.29 -17.23
C VAL A 479 1.64 -33.81 -16.87
N GLN A 480 0.70 -34.01 -17.80
CA GLN A 480 -0.73 -33.94 -17.50
C GLN A 480 -1.18 -35.31 -17.01
N GLY A 481 -1.76 -35.34 -15.81
CA GLY A 481 -2.55 -36.46 -15.31
C GLY A 481 -3.70 -35.92 -14.48
N SER A 482 -4.91 -35.97 -15.06
CA SER A 482 -6.24 -36.00 -14.43
C SER A 482 -6.47 -35.17 -13.16
N SER A 483 -7.36 -34.19 -13.25
CA SER A 483 -8.02 -33.57 -12.10
C SER A 483 -8.83 -34.61 -11.31
N PRO A 484 -8.72 -34.61 -9.97
CA PRO A 484 -9.88 -34.75 -9.13
C PRO A 484 -10.08 -33.46 -8.33
N THR A 485 -11.34 -33.11 -8.18
CA THR A 485 -11.86 -32.06 -7.32
C THR A 485 -11.34 -32.14 -5.88
N GLY A 486 -10.81 -31.04 -5.34
CA GLY A 486 -10.76 -30.78 -3.90
C GLY A 486 -9.36 -30.58 -3.29
N ILE A 487 -9.16 -29.39 -2.70
CA ILE A 487 -8.09 -28.98 -1.77
C ILE A 487 -6.70 -28.82 -2.42
N ASP A 488 -6.16 -27.59 -2.35
CA ASP A 488 -4.76 -27.35 -1.95
C ASP A 488 -4.50 -25.84 -1.82
N HIS A 489 -4.63 -25.34 -0.58
CA HIS A 489 -3.94 -24.12 -0.17
C HIS A 489 -2.49 -24.51 0.14
N ASN A 490 -1.51 -23.84 -0.48
CA ASN A 490 -0.07 -24.06 -0.24
C ASN A 490 0.37 -23.49 1.13
N ALA A 491 -0.15 -24.05 2.22
CA ALA A 491 -0.01 -23.53 3.58
C ALA A 491 1.45 -23.37 4.05
N ILE A 492 2.37 -24.22 3.58
CA ILE A 492 3.79 -24.17 3.96
C ILE A 492 4.51 -23.05 3.19
N GLY A 493 4.29 -22.95 1.88
CA GLY A 493 4.84 -21.87 1.05
C GLY A 493 4.41 -20.49 1.54
N ASP A 494 3.11 -20.34 1.83
CA ASP A 494 2.54 -19.12 2.39
C ASP A 494 3.15 -18.79 3.76
N LEU A 495 3.21 -19.76 4.68
CA LEU A 495 3.78 -19.57 6.02
C LEU A 495 5.23 -19.07 5.96
N VAL A 496 6.08 -19.72 5.18
CA VAL A 496 7.50 -19.39 5.07
C VAL A 496 7.68 -18.01 4.40
N GLY A 497 6.90 -17.72 3.36
CA GLY A 497 6.86 -16.41 2.70
C GLY A 497 6.42 -15.27 3.65
N PHE A 498 5.37 -15.48 4.44
CA PHE A 498 4.89 -14.49 5.41
C PHE A 498 5.86 -14.26 6.56
N LEU A 499 6.57 -15.30 7.00
CA LEU A 499 7.60 -15.18 8.02
C LEU A 499 8.78 -14.34 7.53
N ALA A 500 9.21 -14.52 6.29
CA ALA A 500 10.25 -13.70 5.67
C ALA A 500 9.91 -12.20 5.68
N LEU A 501 8.63 -11.83 5.73
CA LEU A 501 8.14 -10.44 5.74
C LEU A 501 7.81 -9.86 7.10
N ASN A 502 7.90 -10.66 8.16
CA ASN A 502 7.23 -10.41 9.43
C ASN A 502 5.70 -10.46 9.29
N SER A 503 5.09 -11.39 10.01
CA SER A 503 3.70 -11.86 9.89
C SER A 503 2.57 -10.81 10.00
N LEU A 504 2.85 -9.51 10.05
CA LEU A 504 1.89 -8.43 10.31
C LEU A 504 1.93 -7.27 9.30
N GLU A 505 2.87 -7.23 8.34
CA GLU A 505 3.13 -6.04 7.51
C GLU A 505 2.75 -6.07 6.01
N ALA A 506 2.19 -7.15 5.44
CA ALA A 506 1.94 -7.19 3.98
C ALA A 506 0.54 -7.66 3.56
N PRO A 507 -0.16 -6.84 2.73
CA PRO A 507 -1.04 -7.41 1.72
C PRO A 507 -0.94 -6.81 0.30
N ALA A 508 0.05 -5.95 -0.07
CA ALA A 508 0.01 -5.31 -1.41
C ALA A 508 1.34 -5.20 -2.21
N TYR A 509 2.49 -4.94 -1.61
CA TYR A 509 3.75 -4.85 -2.36
C TYR A 509 4.95 -5.37 -1.57
N VAL A 510 5.62 -6.36 -2.15
CA VAL A 510 6.82 -7.01 -1.62
C VAL A 510 7.76 -7.21 -2.80
N GLY A 511 8.88 -6.48 -2.80
CA GLY A 511 9.92 -6.62 -3.81
C GLY A 511 10.82 -7.84 -3.58
N SER A 512 11.54 -8.23 -4.62
CA SER A 512 12.39 -9.41 -4.66
C SER A 512 13.56 -9.40 -3.67
N SER A 513 13.96 -8.23 -3.14
CA SER A 513 15.03 -8.15 -2.13
C SER A 513 14.64 -8.66 -0.74
N SER A 514 13.34 -8.82 -0.47
CA SER A 514 12.83 -9.43 0.77
C SER A 514 13.22 -10.90 0.92
N GLY A 515 13.55 -11.57 -0.19
CA GLY A 515 13.82 -13.01 -0.24
C GLY A 515 12.56 -13.90 -0.17
N VAL A 516 11.38 -13.31 -0.19
CA VAL A 516 10.09 -14.03 -0.12
C VAL A 516 9.90 -14.99 -1.28
N SER A 517 10.30 -14.61 -2.50
CA SER A 517 10.21 -15.49 -3.66
C SER A 517 11.01 -16.77 -3.45
N LEU A 518 12.24 -16.67 -2.94
CA LEU A 518 13.08 -17.81 -2.63
C LEU A 518 12.45 -18.69 -1.55
N ALA A 519 11.92 -18.07 -0.49
CA ALA A 519 11.35 -18.76 0.65
C ALA A 519 10.03 -19.47 0.30
N ALA A 520 9.17 -18.83 -0.51
CA ALA A 520 7.94 -19.40 -1.03
C ALA A 520 8.23 -20.57 -1.99
N ASN A 521 9.16 -20.38 -2.94
CA ASN A 521 9.57 -21.43 -3.86
C ASN A 521 10.07 -22.67 -3.12
N LEU A 522 10.92 -22.50 -2.10
CA LEU A 522 11.38 -23.62 -1.28
C LEU A 522 10.21 -24.30 -0.56
N GLY A 523 9.31 -23.54 0.07
CA GLY A 523 8.14 -24.10 0.76
C GLY A 523 7.21 -24.90 -0.16
N GLU A 524 6.98 -24.43 -1.38
CA GLU A 524 6.19 -25.15 -2.41
C GLU A 524 6.90 -26.43 -2.88
N MET A 525 8.22 -26.37 -3.10
CA MET A 525 9.02 -27.55 -3.45
C MET A 525 8.99 -28.62 -2.36
N VAL A 526 9.02 -28.23 -1.08
CA VAL A 526 8.87 -29.15 0.05
C VAL A 526 7.47 -29.75 0.09
N GLN A 527 6.42 -28.93 0.02
CA GLN A 527 5.03 -29.38 0.13
C GLN A 527 4.65 -30.38 -0.98
N THR A 528 5.04 -30.11 -2.22
CA THR A 528 4.79 -31.00 -3.37
C THR A 528 5.46 -32.36 -3.21
N THR A 529 6.67 -32.41 -2.65
CA THR A 529 7.43 -33.66 -2.48
C THR A 529 6.84 -34.52 -1.36
N VAL A 530 6.49 -33.91 -0.22
CA VAL A 530 5.84 -34.60 0.91
C VAL A 530 4.47 -35.16 0.49
N TRP A 531 3.67 -34.40 -0.25
CA TRP A 531 2.36 -34.85 -0.72
C TRP A 531 2.45 -36.02 -1.71
N ASN A 532 3.45 -35.98 -2.61
CA ASN A 532 3.70 -37.07 -3.55
C ASN A 532 4.16 -38.36 -2.85
N GLN A 533 4.93 -38.28 -1.75
CA GLN A 533 5.32 -39.46 -0.96
C GLN A 533 4.14 -40.10 -0.22
N VAL A 534 3.22 -39.29 0.33
CA VAL A 534 1.99 -39.77 0.98
C VAL A 534 1.09 -40.50 -0.01
N LEU A 535 1.01 -40.03 -1.26
CA LEU A 535 0.22 -40.67 -2.32
C LEU A 535 0.91 -41.89 -2.96
N ALA A 536 2.24 -41.98 -2.90
CA ALA A 536 3.02 -43.04 -3.56
C ALA A 536 3.17 -44.34 -2.73
N SER A 537 2.60 -44.42 -1.52
CA SER A 537 2.67 -45.65 -0.72
C SER A 537 1.39 -46.51 -0.85
N PRO A 538 1.36 -47.44 -1.82
CA PRO A 538 0.66 -48.70 -1.62
C PRO A 538 1.48 -49.88 -2.18
N ARG A 539 2.10 -50.68 -1.31
CA ARG A 539 2.42 -52.10 -1.57
C ARG A 539 2.96 -52.80 -0.33
N GLY A 540 2.17 -53.72 0.21
CA GLY A 540 2.60 -54.73 1.15
C GLY A 540 1.53 -55.04 2.18
N LEU A 541 0.78 -56.12 1.92
CA LEU A 541 0.06 -57.01 2.87
C LEU A 541 -1.33 -57.41 2.36
N GLU A 542 -1.37 -58.28 1.36
CA GLU A 542 -2.39 -59.33 1.27
C GLU A 542 -1.76 -60.64 1.75
N SER A 543 -2.02 -61.01 3.02
CA SER A 543 -2.10 -62.42 3.47
C SER A 543 -2.40 -62.48 4.97
N ALA A 544 -3.65 -62.74 5.35
CA ALA A 544 -4.06 -63.66 6.42
C ALA A 544 -5.50 -63.35 6.88
N GLN A 545 -6.33 -64.39 6.86
CA GLN A 545 -7.74 -64.40 7.24
C GLN A 545 -7.94 -64.37 8.77
N SER A 546 -9.12 -63.86 9.15
CA SER A 546 -9.98 -64.22 10.28
C SER A 546 -9.40 -64.23 11.70
N THR A 547 -9.88 -63.32 12.55
CA THR A 547 -10.84 -63.60 13.65
C THR A 547 -11.06 -62.37 14.54
N GLY A 548 -12.34 -62.09 14.84
CA GLY A 548 -12.81 -61.72 16.18
C GLY A 548 -12.39 -60.39 16.83
N ASN A 549 -13.42 -59.57 17.08
CA ASN A 549 -13.56 -58.56 18.12
C ASN A 549 -13.04 -57.14 17.84
N GLY A 550 -14.01 -56.22 17.87
CA GLY A 550 -13.83 -54.81 17.53
C GLY A 550 -13.05 -54.02 18.56
N LEU A 551 -12.23 -53.12 18.03
CA LEU A 551 -11.74 -51.90 18.66
C LEU A 551 -11.64 -50.86 17.54
N SER A 552 -12.29 -49.71 17.73
CA SER A 552 -12.30 -48.59 16.78
C SER A 552 -10.87 -48.12 16.47
N ALA A 553 -10.49 -48.16 15.20
CA ALA A 553 -9.24 -47.58 14.72
C ALA A 553 -9.41 -46.06 14.55
N ASN A 554 -8.67 -45.31 15.37
CA ASN A 554 -8.46 -43.88 15.21
C ASN A 554 -7.78 -43.59 13.87
N HIS A 555 -8.46 -42.88 12.98
CA HIS A 555 -7.81 -42.15 11.91
C HIS A 555 -6.94 -41.03 12.52
N ALA A 556 -5.62 -41.18 12.39
CA ALA A 556 -4.66 -40.13 12.68
C ALA A 556 -4.83 -38.97 11.68
N ASN A 557 -5.58 -37.96 12.09
CA ASN A 557 -5.52 -36.62 11.50
C ASN A 557 -4.09 -36.07 11.69
N LEU A 558 -3.39 -35.75 10.60
CA LEU A 558 -2.31 -34.76 10.63
C LEU A 558 -2.92 -33.41 11.04
N GLY A 559 -2.88 -33.14 12.35
CA GLY A 559 -3.46 -31.97 12.97
C GLY A 559 -2.70 -30.70 12.64
N LEU A 560 -3.19 -29.96 11.64
CA LEU A 560 -3.03 -28.51 11.56
C LEU A 560 -4.42 -27.86 11.69
N SER A 561 -5.06 -28.12 12.83
CA SER A 561 -6.19 -27.33 13.30
C SER A 561 -5.68 -26.29 14.28
N TYR A 562 -5.88 -25.02 13.94
CA TYR A 562 -5.54 -23.87 14.77
C TYR A 562 -6.45 -23.86 16.01
N GLN A 563 -6.06 -24.57 17.07
CA GLN A 563 -6.68 -24.41 18.38
C GLN A 563 -6.06 -23.20 19.10
N PRO A 564 -6.85 -22.23 19.59
CA PRO A 564 -6.35 -21.27 20.55
C PRO A 564 -5.99 -22.04 21.83
N VAL A 565 -4.71 -22.04 22.18
CA VAL A 565 -4.22 -22.67 23.41
C VAL A 565 -4.94 -22.05 24.61
N SER A 566 -5.87 -22.80 25.18
CA SER A 566 -6.45 -22.56 26.49
C SER A 566 -5.43 -22.98 27.53
N THR A 567 -4.72 -22.01 28.10
CA THR A 567 -3.80 -22.25 29.23
C THR A 567 -4.63 -22.51 30.50
N LYS A 568 -4.86 -23.78 30.82
CA LYS A 568 -5.23 -24.22 32.18
C LYS A 568 -3.97 -24.53 32.99
N ASN A 569 -3.79 -23.78 34.07
CA ASN A 569 -2.99 -24.02 35.28
C ASN A 569 -1.58 -24.61 35.14
N THR A 570 -0.58 -23.71 35.07
CA THR A 570 0.66 -23.81 35.84
C THR A 570 1.00 -22.41 36.38
N GLY A 571 1.51 -22.35 37.61
CA GLY A 571 1.52 -21.16 38.46
C GLY A 571 2.28 -19.95 37.92
N ASP A 572 1.73 -18.79 38.28
CA ASP A 572 2.39 -17.48 38.42
C ASP A 572 3.33 -17.03 37.28
N ARG A 573 2.74 -16.77 36.11
CA ARG A 573 3.29 -15.80 35.14
C ARG A 573 2.18 -14.88 34.64
N SER A 574 2.36 -13.60 34.96
CA SER A 574 1.46 -12.46 34.72
C SER A 574 0.73 -12.47 33.37
N ARG A 575 -0.59 -12.33 33.41
CA ARG A 575 -1.47 -11.90 32.31
C ARG A 575 -0.87 -10.66 31.62
N PRO A 576 -0.81 -10.56 30.28
CA PRO A 576 -0.38 -9.33 29.62
C PRO A 576 -1.36 -8.21 30.04
N PRO A 577 -0.87 -7.14 30.67
CA PRO A 577 -1.73 -6.11 31.23
C PRO A 577 -2.48 -5.37 30.11
N ARG A 578 -3.76 -5.03 30.36
CA ARG A 578 -4.58 -4.28 29.40
C ARG A 578 -3.96 -2.89 29.17
N MET A 579 -4.02 -2.40 27.93
CA MET A 579 -3.52 -1.07 27.54
C MET A 579 -4.03 0.04 28.48
N GLU A 580 -5.29 -0.06 28.93
CA GLU A 580 -5.93 0.89 29.85
C GLU A 580 -5.37 0.85 31.28
N GLU A 581 -4.94 -0.32 31.79
CA GLU A 581 -4.31 -0.46 33.12
C GLU A 581 -2.85 0.04 33.12
N LEU A 582 -2.14 -0.09 31.99
CA LEU A 582 -0.78 0.42 31.81
C LEU A 582 -0.73 1.94 31.62
N LEU A 583 -1.75 2.52 30.98
CA LEU A 583 -1.85 3.97 30.80
C LEU A 583 -2.13 4.71 32.13
N ALA A 584 -2.71 4.03 33.11
CA ALA A 584 -3.07 4.61 34.41
C ALA A 584 -1.88 4.75 35.38
N LYS A 585 -0.75 4.07 35.17
CA LYS A 585 0.46 4.14 36.02
C LYS A 585 1.73 4.23 35.18
N GLY A 586 2.29 5.43 35.06
CA GLY A 586 3.63 5.64 34.48
C GLY A 586 4.72 4.89 35.26
N ALA A 587 5.83 4.59 34.60
CA ALA A 587 7.00 4.02 35.27
C ALA A 587 7.65 5.07 36.17
N GLU A 588 7.86 4.72 37.44
CA GLU A 588 8.72 5.52 38.31
C GLU A 588 10.14 5.58 37.71
N PRO A 589 10.87 6.70 37.90
CA PRO A 589 12.27 6.79 37.50
C PRO A 589 13.09 5.64 38.12
N PRO A 590 14.00 5.00 37.36
CA PRO A 590 14.83 3.94 37.92
C PRO A 590 15.77 4.49 39.01
N ASN A 591 16.18 3.64 39.94
CA ASN A 591 17.25 3.96 40.88
C ASN A 591 18.59 4.20 40.14
N ASP A 592 19.58 4.82 40.79
CA ASP A 592 20.83 5.21 40.11
C ASP A 592 21.60 4.01 39.56
N GLU A 593 21.67 2.91 40.33
CA GLU A 593 22.36 1.69 39.93
C GLU A 593 21.75 1.07 38.66
N MET A 594 20.44 0.81 38.67
CA MET A 594 19.77 0.19 37.54
C MET A 594 19.63 1.15 36.36
N GLY A 595 19.37 2.43 36.62
CA GLY A 595 19.28 3.44 35.58
C GLY A 595 20.61 3.63 34.84
N SER A 596 21.73 3.64 35.57
CA SER A 596 23.08 3.69 34.98
C SER A 596 23.39 2.42 34.18
N ARG A 597 23.01 1.23 34.70
CA ARG A 597 23.18 -0.04 33.98
C ARG A 597 22.39 -0.05 32.66
N ILE A 598 21.12 0.36 32.69
CA ILE A 598 20.26 0.44 31.50
C ILE A 598 20.82 1.45 30.49
N MET A 599 21.26 2.63 30.95
CA MET A 599 21.89 3.63 30.08
C MET A 599 23.17 3.12 29.44
N ASN A 600 24.05 2.49 30.22
CA ASN A 600 25.29 1.93 29.72
C ASN A 600 25.02 0.84 28.68
N ALA A 601 24.00 0.00 28.88
CA ALA A 601 23.57 -0.98 27.88
C ALA A 601 23.20 -0.31 26.53
N TYR A 602 22.45 0.79 26.56
CA TYR A 602 22.14 1.56 25.36
C TYR A 602 23.39 2.22 24.74
N LEU A 603 24.15 2.97 25.55
CA LEU A 603 25.26 3.81 25.08
C LEU A 603 26.43 3.00 24.53
N THR A 604 26.75 1.85 25.14
CA THR A 604 27.89 1.03 24.70
C THR A 604 27.54 0.15 23.49
N ARG A 605 26.29 -0.36 23.42
CA ARG A 605 25.92 -1.41 22.45
C ARG A 605 25.12 -0.91 21.26
N LEU A 606 24.32 0.14 21.42
CA LEU A 606 23.39 0.63 20.40
C LEU A 606 23.76 2.01 19.90
N HIS A 607 24.15 2.92 20.79
CA HIS A 607 24.54 4.28 20.41
C HIS A 607 25.78 4.30 19.52
N THR A 608 26.75 3.40 19.74
CA THR A 608 27.92 3.21 18.85
C THR A 608 27.55 2.78 17.43
N ARG A 609 26.33 2.24 17.23
CA ARG A 609 25.77 1.89 15.91
C ARG A 609 24.86 2.99 15.37
N TYR A 610 24.19 3.72 16.27
CA TYR A 610 23.21 4.76 15.98
C TYR A 610 23.55 6.06 16.75
N PRO A 611 24.64 6.76 16.40
CA PRO A 611 25.20 7.81 17.25
C PRO A 611 24.55 9.18 17.02
N PHE A 612 23.22 9.30 17.14
CA PHE A 612 22.48 10.53 16.81
C PHE A 612 22.05 11.37 18.03
N LEU A 613 22.27 10.87 19.24
CA LEU A 613 21.98 11.56 20.49
C LEU A 613 23.25 12.16 21.12
N ASP A 614 23.09 13.21 21.91
CA ASP A 614 24.19 13.75 22.71
C ASP A 614 24.30 12.95 24.01
N ARG A 615 25.44 12.26 24.19
CA ARG A 615 25.73 11.46 25.39
C ARG A 615 25.68 12.28 26.67
N ARG A 616 26.23 13.49 26.69
CA ARG A 616 26.26 14.34 27.90
C ARG A 616 24.85 14.79 28.28
N GLU A 617 24.04 15.11 27.28
CA GLU A 617 22.64 15.48 27.49
C GLU A 617 21.82 14.33 28.07
N LEU A 618 22.05 13.09 27.61
CA LEU A 618 21.38 11.93 28.19
C LEU A 618 21.71 11.71 29.67
N TRP A 619 22.99 11.86 30.06
CA TRP A 619 23.39 11.78 31.47
C TRP A 619 22.82 12.92 32.31
N ARG A 620 22.80 14.15 31.78
CA ARG A 620 22.16 15.29 32.42
C ARG A 620 20.66 15.03 32.68
N LEU A 621 19.95 14.46 31.70
CA LEU A 621 18.54 14.07 31.85
C LEU A 621 18.37 12.95 32.88
N HIS A 622 19.30 11.99 32.93
CA HIS A 622 19.31 10.91 33.91
C HIS A 622 19.50 11.43 35.34
N GLU A 623 20.40 12.38 35.57
CA GLU A 623 20.58 13.02 36.87
C GLU A 623 19.32 13.82 37.27
N ALA A 624 18.72 14.55 36.33
CA ALA A 624 17.53 15.35 36.56
C ALA A 624 16.20 14.55 36.64
N ARG A 625 16.23 13.23 36.44
CA ARG A 625 15.02 12.40 36.25
C ARG A 625 14.00 12.52 37.38
N TRP A 626 14.45 12.59 38.63
CA TRP A 626 13.57 12.71 39.80
C TRP A 626 12.92 14.08 39.90
N GLN A 627 13.63 15.14 39.49
CA GLN A 627 13.07 16.49 39.44
C GLN A 627 12.03 16.60 38.32
N LEU A 628 12.35 16.06 37.13
CA LEU A 628 11.44 16.03 35.98
C LEU A 628 10.17 15.22 36.26
N ALA A 629 10.28 14.10 36.99
CA ALA A 629 9.13 13.28 37.36
C ALA A 629 8.20 13.92 38.40
N LYS A 630 8.71 14.85 39.23
CA LYS A 630 7.91 15.56 40.25
C LYS A 630 7.09 16.73 39.69
N LYS A 631 7.52 17.34 38.59
CA LYS A 631 6.80 18.47 37.97
C LYS A 631 5.44 18.02 37.46
N LYS A 632 4.41 18.88 37.63
CA LYS A 632 3.09 18.62 37.06
C LYS A 632 3.15 18.73 35.53
N ARG A 633 2.32 17.94 34.83
CA ARG A 633 2.30 17.89 33.36
C ARG A 633 2.07 19.24 32.68
N GLU A 634 1.31 20.12 33.34
CA GLU A 634 0.99 21.48 32.90
C GLU A 634 2.17 22.44 33.00
N GLU A 635 3.09 22.20 33.95
CA GLU A 635 4.28 23.03 34.21
C GLU A 635 5.47 22.62 33.33
N LEU A 636 5.38 21.50 32.61
CA LEU A 636 6.46 21.00 31.75
C LEU A 636 6.57 21.81 30.45
N SER A 637 7.74 22.41 30.24
CA SER A 637 8.15 23.00 28.95
C SER A 637 8.17 21.95 27.83
N LYS A 638 8.11 22.38 26.57
CA LYS A 638 8.28 21.50 25.40
C LYS A 638 9.64 20.78 25.43
N ALA A 639 10.70 21.46 25.86
CA ALA A 639 12.02 20.87 26.03
C ALA A 639 12.03 19.79 27.14
N ASP A 640 11.36 20.06 28.27
CA ASP A 640 11.23 19.08 29.36
C ASP A 640 10.45 17.84 28.90
N LYS A 641 9.36 18.02 28.15
CA LYS A 641 8.57 16.92 27.57
C LYS A 641 9.40 16.07 26.60
N PHE A 642 10.22 16.72 25.76
CA PHE A 642 11.13 16.01 24.86
C PHE A 642 12.23 15.26 25.62
N GLY A 643 12.83 15.89 26.64
CA GLY A 643 13.84 15.27 27.49
C GLY A 643 13.30 14.03 28.21
N ILE A 644 12.09 14.11 28.76
CA ILE A 644 11.39 12.96 29.36
C ILE A 644 11.15 11.86 28.32
N PHE A 645 10.61 12.21 27.14
CA PHE A 645 10.41 11.24 26.06
C PHE A 645 11.73 10.54 25.70
N GLN A 646 12.79 11.31 25.44
CA GLN A 646 14.09 10.81 25.01
C GLN A 646 14.73 9.90 26.07
N LEU A 647 14.69 10.31 27.34
CA LEU A 647 15.24 9.52 28.43
C LEU A 647 14.49 8.19 28.61
N TYR A 648 13.16 8.23 28.67
CA TYR A 648 12.35 7.04 28.93
C TYR A 648 12.33 6.05 27.76
N ILE A 649 12.38 6.53 26.50
CA ILE A 649 12.53 5.62 25.36
C ILE A 649 13.93 5.00 25.32
N VAL A 650 14.98 5.73 25.72
CA VAL A 650 16.33 5.18 25.90
C VAL A 650 16.35 4.12 27.00
N TYR A 651 15.68 4.35 28.13
CA TYR A 651 15.51 3.31 29.15
C TYR A 651 14.78 2.09 28.64
N ALA A 652 13.69 2.28 27.87
CA ALA A 652 12.96 1.17 27.27
C ALA A 652 13.88 0.35 26.35
N ILE A 653 14.63 1.00 25.46
CA ILE A 653 15.56 0.33 24.55
C ILE A 653 16.67 -0.41 25.33
N GLY A 654 17.30 0.25 26.31
CA GLY A 654 18.35 -0.36 27.13
C GLY A 654 17.84 -1.55 27.93
N ALA A 655 16.67 -1.43 28.56
CA ALA A 655 16.05 -2.51 29.32
C ALA A 655 15.63 -3.68 28.42
N THR A 656 15.07 -3.41 27.22
CA THR A 656 14.80 -4.44 26.22
C THR A 656 16.08 -5.14 25.79
N PHE A 657 17.18 -4.40 25.59
CA PHE A 657 18.46 -5.01 25.24
C PHE A 657 18.94 -5.97 26.34
N LEU A 658 18.92 -5.53 27.61
CA LEU A 658 19.30 -6.36 28.75
C LEU A 658 18.41 -7.61 28.85
N GLN A 659 17.10 -7.48 28.63
CA GLN A 659 16.15 -8.61 28.62
C GLN A 659 16.47 -9.63 27.51
N LEU A 660 17.01 -9.18 26.36
CA LEU A 660 17.36 -10.04 25.24
C LEU A 660 18.77 -10.63 25.36
N SER A 661 19.67 -10.03 26.14
CA SER A 661 21.04 -10.51 26.35
C SER A 661 21.20 -11.38 27.59
N GLU A 662 20.48 -11.05 28.67
CA GLU A 662 20.64 -11.66 30.01
C GLU A 662 19.31 -11.75 30.79
N ARG A 663 19.36 -12.27 32.03
CA ARG A 663 18.17 -12.32 32.91
C ARG A 663 17.91 -10.94 33.52
N TYR A 664 16.93 -10.23 32.97
CA TYR A 664 16.47 -8.93 33.46
C TYR A 664 15.16 -9.06 34.23
N SER A 665 15.11 -8.57 35.48
CA SER A 665 13.96 -8.73 36.39
C SER A 665 13.49 -7.43 37.08
N TYR A 666 13.92 -6.27 36.60
CA TYR A 666 13.54 -4.97 37.17
C TYR A 666 12.17 -4.50 36.63
N ILE A 667 12.08 -3.28 36.09
CA ILE A 667 10.86 -2.73 35.49
C ILE A 667 10.74 -3.22 34.04
N PRO A 668 9.61 -3.83 33.64
CA PRO A 668 9.40 -4.26 32.26
C PRO A 668 9.61 -3.10 31.26
N PRO A 669 10.36 -3.31 30.15
CA PRO A 669 10.68 -2.24 29.20
C PRO A 669 9.44 -1.53 28.64
N GLU A 670 8.32 -2.24 28.53
CA GLU A 670 7.04 -1.72 28.07
C GLU A 670 6.53 -0.56 28.94
N ARG A 671 6.82 -0.56 30.25
CA ARG A 671 6.40 0.55 31.13
C ARG A 671 7.19 1.83 30.86
N PHE A 672 8.49 1.70 30.62
CA PHE A 672 9.32 2.84 30.21
C PHE A 672 8.85 3.39 28.85
N TYR A 673 8.55 2.50 27.90
CA TYR A 673 8.00 2.84 26.60
C TYR A 673 6.67 3.60 26.70
N MET A 674 5.73 3.12 27.50
CA MET A 674 4.43 3.79 27.70
C MET A 674 4.60 5.18 28.32
N THR A 675 5.54 5.34 29.25
CA THR A 675 5.83 6.63 29.89
C THR A 675 6.39 7.63 28.87
N ALA A 676 7.26 7.18 27.96
CA ALA A 676 7.70 8.01 26.84
C ALA A 676 6.52 8.41 25.95
N LEU A 677 5.66 7.46 25.56
CA LEU A 677 4.52 7.74 24.67
C LEU A 677 3.50 8.76 25.23
N GLN A 678 3.38 8.89 26.55
CA GLN A 678 2.52 9.93 27.16
C GLN A 678 2.94 11.35 26.76
N GLN A 679 4.19 11.55 26.35
CA GLN A 679 4.74 12.82 25.89
C GLN A 679 4.79 12.95 24.36
N ALA A 680 4.37 11.92 23.60
CA ALA A 680 4.53 11.87 22.15
C ALA A 680 3.80 13.00 21.40
N SER A 681 2.66 13.47 21.91
CA SER A 681 1.88 14.55 21.28
C SER A 681 2.66 15.85 21.13
N ALA A 682 3.62 16.12 22.02
CA ALA A 682 4.47 17.30 21.94
C ALA A 682 5.49 17.24 20.79
N MET A 683 5.73 16.04 20.22
CA MET A 683 6.75 15.77 19.21
C MET A 683 6.17 15.54 17.82
N CYS A 684 4.84 15.54 17.65
CA CYS A 684 4.18 15.31 16.36
C CYS A 684 4.16 16.54 15.43
N GLU A 685 5.01 17.54 15.65
CA GLU A 685 5.13 18.69 14.75
C GLU A 685 5.78 18.28 13.43
N ALA A 686 5.17 18.69 12.30
CA ALA A 686 5.52 18.21 10.97
C ALA A 686 6.95 18.58 10.51
N ARG A 687 7.60 19.57 11.14
CA ARG A 687 8.91 20.14 10.75
C ARG A 687 9.84 20.37 11.94
N SER A 688 10.17 19.32 12.68
CA SER A 688 11.00 19.40 13.90
C SER A 688 12.09 18.32 13.92
N ILE A 689 13.28 18.68 14.42
CA ILE A 689 14.41 17.74 14.61
C ILE A 689 14.06 16.74 15.72
N GLU A 690 13.35 17.20 16.75
CA GLU A 690 12.85 16.39 17.85
C GLU A 690 11.92 15.28 17.34
N ASN A 691 11.07 15.57 16.35
CA ASN A 691 10.21 14.57 15.71
C ASN A 691 11.04 13.47 14.99
N ILE A 692 12.09 13.87 14.24
CA ILE A 692 13.00 12.90 13.58
C ILE A 692 13.69 12.02 14.63
N LYS A 693 14.23 12.61 15.70
CA LYS A 693 14.86 11.87 16.81
C LYS A 693 13.86 10.92 17.47
N ALA A 694 12.63 11.36 17.72
CA ALA A 694 11.58 10.57 18.34
C ALA A 694 11.20 9.36 17.48
N MET A 695 10.93 9.56 16.18
CA MET A 695 10.65 8.46 15.25
C MET A 695 11.82 7.48 15.14
N THR A 696 13.05 7.99 15.12
CA THR A 696 14.26 7.16 15.07
C THR A 696 14.38 6.27 16.32
N LEU A 697 14.15 6.82 17.51
CA LEU A 697 14.16 6.06 18.77
C LEU A 697 13.05 5.00 18.82
N LEU A 698 11.83 5.35 18.39
CA LEU A 698 10.72 4.40 18.30
C LEU A 698 11.05 3.24 17.35
N VAL A 699 11.65 3.52 16.19
CA VAL A 699 12.12 2.49 15.26
C VAL A 699 13.15 1.56 15.93
N VAL A 700 14.15 2.12 16.62
CA VAL A 700 15.17 1.33 17.32
C VAL A 700 14.58 0.41 18.39
N TYR A 701 13.54 0.88 19.11
CA TYR A 701 12.78 0.08 20.08
C TYR A 701 11.95 -1.01 19.40
N HIS A 702 11.13 -0.66 18.41
CA HIS A 702 10.24 -1.59 17.70
C HIS A 702 10.97 -2.68 16.92
N LEU A 703 12.21 -2.44 16.50
CA LEU A 703 13.07 -3.47 15.92
C LEU A 703 13.45 -4.58 16.92
N ARG A 704 13.22 -4.41 18.22
CA ARG A 704 13.59 -5.38 19.27
C ARG A 704 12.42 -5.81 20.15
N SER A 705 11.28 -5.14 20.05
CA SER A 705 10.08 -5.49 20.81
C SER A 705 9.21 -6.49 20.04
N ALA A 706 8.23 -7.10 20.73
CA ALA A 706 7.29 -8.03 20.11
C ALA A 706 6.34 -7.34 19.10
N SER A 707 6.19 -6.01 19.18
CA SER A 707 5.40 -5.22 18.24
C SER A 707 6.33 -4.49 17.29
N SER A 708 6.48 -5.01 16.09
CA SER A 708 7.30 -4.42 15.01
C SER A 708 6.42 -3.77 13.92
N GLN A 709 5.17 -3.47 14.25
CA GLN A 709 4.23 -2.90 13.29
C GLN A 709 4.60 -1.45 12.94
N GLY A 710 4.70 -1.17 11.64
CA GLY A 710 4.79 0.18 11.11
C GLY A 710 6.21 0.76 11.05
N VAL A 711 7.25 -0.06 11.28
CA VAL A 711 8.64 0.40 11.36
C VAL A 711 9.09 1.06 10.05
N TRP A 712 8.71 0.49 8.90
CA TRP A 712 9.01 1.07 7.59
C TRP A 712 8.34 2.44 7.38
N TYR A 713 7.08 2.59 7.80
CA TYR A 713 6.37 3.86 7.67
C TYR A 713 6.98 4.94 8.57
N MET A 714 7.34 4.58 9.80
CA MET A 714 7.97 5.50 10.76
C MET A 714 9.33 5.99 10.27
N ILE A 715 10.21 5.07 9.82
CA ILE A 715 11.52 5.49 9.32
C ILE A 715 11.43 6.25 8.01
N GLY A 716 10.49 5.89 7.12
CA GLY A 716 10.22 6.65 5.90
C GLY A 716 9.66 8.05 6.17
N LEU A 717 8.82 8.20 7.21
CA LEU A 717 8.36 9.53 7.65
C LEU A 717 9.52 10.35 8.23
N ALA A 718 10.38 9.75 9.05
CA ALA A 718 11.59 10.39 9.56
C ALA A 718 12.51 10.87 8.43
N MET A 719 12.72 10.06 7.39
CA MET A 719 13.49 10.45 6.22
C MET A 719 12.83 11.61 5.47
N ARG A 720 11.51 11.56 5.23
CA ARG A 720 10.80 12.67 4.56
C ARG A 720 10.84 13.97 5.36
N THR A 721 10.71 13.92 6.68
CA THR A 721 10.88 15.10 7.54
C THR A 721 12.33 15.60 7.52
N ALA A 722 13.33 14.71 7.46
CA ALA A 722 14.73 15.10 7.28
C ALA A 722 14.99 15.78 5.93
N ILE A 723 14.29 15.34 4.87
CA ILE A 723 14.31 15.98 3.55
C ILE A 723 13.68 17.37 3.61
N ASP A 724 12.51 17.50 4.23
CA ASP A 724 11.78 18.78 4.38
C ASP A 724 12.55 19.83 5.22
N LEU A 725 13.28 19.37 6.22
CA LEU A 725 14.23 20.21 6.97
C LEU A 725 15.58 20.41 6.26
N GLY A 726 15.79 19.73 5.11
CA GLY A 726 16.99 19.85 4.31
C GLY A 726 18.25 19.28 4.96
N LEU A 727 18.13 18.32 5.89
CA LEU A 727 19.28 17.70 6.58
C LEU A 727 20.23 16.96 5.62
N HIS A 728 19.75 16.58 4.44
CA HIS A 728 20.52 15.92 3.37
C HIS A 728 21.37 16.89 2.54
N ARG A 729 21.27 18.21 2.81
CA ARG A 729 21.93 19.27 2.03
C ARG A 729 23.08 19.93 2.81
N LYS A 730 24.29 19.94 2.26
CA LYS A 730 25.47 20.62 2.82
C LYS A 730 25.23 22.13 3.03
N ALA A 731 24.43 22.76 2.15
CA ALA A 731 24.10 24.18 2.24
C ALA A 731 23.44 24.58 3.58
N ASN A 732 22.74 23.66 4.25
CA ASN A 732 22.04 23.93 5.50
C ASN A 732 22.93 23.85 6.76
N GLU A 733 24.24 23.63 6.58
CA GLU A 733 25.22 23.62 7.68
C GLU A 733 25.97 24.94 7.85
N VAL A 734 25.89 25.85 6.87
CA VAL A 734 26.74 27.06 6.80
C VAL A 734 26.56 27.98 8.01
N SER A 735 25.35 28.03 8.58
CA SER A 735 25.02 28.90 9.71
C SER A 735 25.03 28.20 11.07
N LEU A 736 25.51 26.96 11.17
CA LEU A 736 25.47 26.16 12.40
C LEU A 736 26.85 26.11 13.06
N ASP A 737 26.86 25.97 14.39
CA ASP A 737 28.08 25.59 15.10
C ASP A 737 28.53 24.18 14.68
N LEU A 738 29.85 23.94 14.70
CA LEU A 738 30.45 22.71 14.21
C LEU A 738 29.90 21.45 14.91
N PHE A 739 29.64 21.53 16.22
CA PHE A 739 29.11 20.41 16.99
C PHE A 739 27.66 20.08 16.59
N THR A 740 26.80 21.09 16.49
CA THR A 740 25.41 20.92 16.02
C THR A 740 25.36 20.41 14.58
N ALA A 741 26.23 20.90 13.70
CA ALA A 741 26.36 20.39 12.34
C ALA A 741 26.69 18.89 12.34
N GLN A 742 27.71 18.47 13.12
CA GLN A 742 28.04 17.04 13.27
C GLN A 742 26.87 16.22 13.82
N LEU A 743 26.16 16.71 14.84
CA LEU A 743 25.01 15.99 15.41
C LEU A 743 23.87 15.83 14.38
N ARG A 744 23.64 16.84 13.53
CA ARG A 744 22.67 16.75 12.42
C ARG A 744 23.12 15.77 11.34
N ARG A 745 24.41 15.73 10.98
CA ARG A 745 24.97 14.70 10.08
C ARG A 745 24.73 13.30 10.64
N ARG A 746 25.07 13.10 11.92
CA ARG A 746 24.89 11.80 12.61
C ARG A 746 23.42 11.37 12.62
N LEU A 747 22.49 12.29 12.86
CA LEU A 747 21.06 12.03 12.79
C LEU A 747 20.64 11.62 11.37
N PHE A 748 20.96 12.41 10.35
CA PHE A 748 20.61 12.09 8.96
C PHE A 748 21.14 10.72 8.53
N TRP A 749 22.43 10.45 8.77
CA TRP A 749 23.05 9.20 8.36
C TRP A 749 22.59 7.99 9.17
N THR A 750 22.14 8.18 10.42
CA THR A 750 21.46 7.13 11.18
C THR A 750 20.09 6.81 10.58
N VAL A 751 19.30 7.82 10.22
CA VAL A 751 18.00 7.64 9.55
C VAL A 751 18.20 6.96 8.19
N TYR A 752 19.20 7.38 7.42
CA TYR A 752 19.62 6.74 6.17
C TYR A 752 19.93 5.26 6.39
N TYR A 753 20.79 4.94 7.35
CA TYR A 753 21.15 3.56 7.66
C TYR A 753 19.91 2.70 7.97
N LEU A 754 19.06 3.18 8.88
CA LEU A 754 17.87 2.45 9.33
C LEU A 754 16.85 2.28 8.19
N GLU A 755 16.65 3.31 7.36
CA GLU A 755 15.76 3.22 6.20
C GLU A 755 16.25 2.18 5.19
N ARG A 756 17.55 2.21 4.85
CA ARG A 756 18.13 1.28 3.87
C ARG A 756 18.00 -0.17 4.34
N VAL A 757 18.37 -0.46 5.59
CA VAL A 757 18.32 -1.83 6.10
C VAL A 757 16.88 -2.35 6.23
N VAL A 758 15.94 -1.53 6.71
CA VAL A 758 14.52 -1.91 6.87
C VAL A 758 13.86 -2.10 5.50
N SER A 759 14.06 -1.17 4.57
CA SER A 759 13.43 -1.24 3.24
C SER A 759 13.99 -2.40 2.41
N MET A 760 15.31 -2.64 2.44
CA MET A 760 15.91 -3.82 1.79
C MET A 760 15.35 -5.12 2.34
N SER A 761 15.27 -5.23 3.67
CA SER A 761 14.69 -6.37 4.38
C SER A 761 13.24 -6.64 3.97
N LEU A 762 12.43 -5.61 3.78
CA LEU A 762 11.01 -5.75 3.46
C LEU A 762 10.71 -5.76 1.96
N GLY A 763 11.72 -5.63 1.09
CA GLY A 763 11.50 -5.55 -0.36
C GLY A 763 10.86 -4.23 -0.81
N ARG A 764 11.13 -3.11 -0.12
CA ARG A 764 10.47 -1.82 -0.38
C ARG A 764 11.44 -0.78 -0.96
N PRO A 765 10.96 0.17 -1.77
CA PRO A 765 11.80 1.25 -2.28
C PRO A 765 12.20 2.24 -1.17
N PHE A 766 13.29 2.97 -1.41
CA PHE A 766 13.80 4.02 -0.52
C PHE A 766 13.13 5.38 -0.77
N SER A 767 13.11 6.27 0.23
CA SER A 767 12.49 7.60 0.09
C SER A 767 13.34 8.64 -0.65
N ILE A 768 14.67 8.51 -0.63
CA ILE A 768 15.61 9.41 -1.31
C ILE A 768 16.66 8.60 -2.06
N ALA A 769 17.03 9.02 -3.27
CA ALA A 769 18.13 8.45 -4.03
C ALA A 769 19.47 9.09 -3.62
N ASP A 770 20.55 8.30 -3.60
CA ASP A 770 21.85 8.77 -3.10
C ASP A 770 22.41 9.95 -3.90
N ARG A 771 22.08 10.07 -5.19
CA ARG A 771 22.44 11.21 -6.05
C ARG A 771 21.89 12.56 -5.56
N ASN A 772 20.85 12.54 -4.73
CA ASN A 772 20.24 13.76 -4.19
C ASN A 772 20.88 14.20 -2.86
N ILE A 773 21.87 13.46 -2.35
CA ILE A 773 22.52 13.70 -1.06
C ILE A 773 23.92 14.29 -1.33
N ASP A 774 24.15 15.54 -0.92
CA ASP A 774 25.49 16.18 -0.94
C ASP A 774 26.07 16.37 0.47
N LEU A 775 25.36 15.92 1.51
CA LEU A 775 25.82 15.93 2.89
C LEU A 775 27.02 14.98 3.07
N PRO A 776 28.16 15.44 3.61
CA PRO A 776 29.29 14.56 3.88
C PRO A 776 29.01 13.59 5.04
N LEU A 777 29.78 12.50 5.10
CA LEU A 777 29.73 11.57 6.23
C LEU A 777 30.13 12.29 7.55
N PRO A 778 29.65 11.81 8.72
CA PRO A 778 30.12 12.30 10.01
C PRO A 778 31.63 12.09 10.16
N LEU A 779 32.28 12.93 10.96
CA LEU A 779 33.71 12.77 11.25
C LEU A 779 33.97 11.51 12.10
N ASP A 780 35.09 10.85 11.85
CA ASP A 780 35.57 9.71 12.63
C ASP A 780 36.30 10.20 13.90
N VAL A 781 35.53 10.74 14.83
CA VAL A 781 36.01 11.26 16.13
C VAL A 781 35.14 10.71 17.27
N ASP A 782 35.67 10.69 18.49
CA ASP A 782 34.88 10.28 19.65
C ASP A 782 33.68 11.23 19.87
N ASP A 783 32.54 10.66 20.25
CA ASP A 783 31.23 11.31 20.31
C ASP A 783 31.16 12.47 21.32
N ASP A 784 32.03 12.45 22.34
CA ASP A 784 32.13 13.43 23.42
C ASP A 784 33.06 14.62 23.12
N VAL A 785 33.76 14.60 21.98
CA VAL A 785 34.64 15.68 21.52
C VAL A 785 33.81 16.91 21.15
N ARG A 786 34.17 18.07 21.72
CA ARG A 786 33.54 19.37 21.43
C ARG A 786 34.52 20.44 20.96
N ASP A 787 35.81 20.12 20.91
CA ASP A 787 36.85 21.06 20.49
C ASP A 787 36.65 21.46 19.02
N PRO A 788 36.40 22.75 18.72
CA PRO A 788 36.20 23.23 17.34
C PRO A 788 37.37 22.91 16.41
N THR A 789 38.60 22.85 16.93
CA THR A 789 39.80 22.57 16.12
C THR A 789 39.75 21.14 15.55
N VAL A 790 39.49 20.16 16.42
CA VAL A 790 39.33 18.74 16.07
C VAL A 790 38.10 18.52 15.19
N LEU A 791 37.00 19.26 15.43
CA LEU A 791 35.78 19.17 14.64
C LEU A 791 35.89 19.86 13.25
N SER A 792 36.89 20.71 13.05
CA SER A 792 37.18 21.32 11.74
C SER A 792 38.08 20.44 10.87
N ALA A 793 39.07 19.78 11.47
CA ALA A 793 40.00 18.88 10.82
C ALA A 793 40.33 17.71 11.76
N ALA A 794 39.66 16.58 11.55
CA ALA A 794 39.89 15.39 12.37
C ALA A 794 41.30 14.82 12.07
N PRO A 795 42.15 14.61 13.09
CA PRO A 795 43.46 14.00 12.87
C PRO A 795 43.29 12.53 12.44
N PRO A 796 44.18 12.00 11.58
CA PRO A 796 44.21 10.58 11.29
C PRO A 796 44.46 9.82 12.60
N THR A 797 43.58 8.89 12.94
CA THR A 797 43.67 8.08 14.15
C THR A 797 43.87 6.63 13.78
N ASP A 798 44.91 5.97 14.30
CA ASP A 798 45.14 4.54 14.08
C ASP A 798 44.23 3.65 14.94
N ARG A 799 43.63 4.21 15.99
CA ARG A 799 42.62 3.53 16.83
C ARG A 799 41.19 3.76 16.32
N PRO A 800 40.29 2.78 16.44
CA PRO A 800 38.85 3.00 16.25
C PRO A 800 38.32 4.00 17.30
N THR A 801 37.51 4.95 16.83
CA THR A 801 36.74 5.89 17.65
C THR A 801 35.33 5.34 17.91
N THR A 802 34.55 6.02 18.77
CA THR A 802 33.14 5.66 18.98
C THR A 802 32.26 5.80 17.71
N MET A 803 32.74 6.52 16.69
CA MET A 803 32.04 6.73 15.41
C MET A 803 32.47 5.76 14.31
N THR A 804 33.68 5.19 14.38
CA THR A 804 34.27 4.35 13.32
C THR A 804 33.31 3.24 12.89
N PHE A 805 32.69 2.56 13.87
CA PHE A 805 31.77 1.47 13.61
C PHE A 805 30.54 1.90 12.80
N ALA A 806 29.87 2.98 13.20
CA ALA A 806 28.72 3.52 12.49
C ALA A 806 29.09 3.95 11.06
N LEU A 807 30.28 4.52 10.84
CA LEU A 807 30.73 4.94 9.51
C LEU A 807 30.91 3.76 8.55
N PHE A 808 31.52 2.68 9.00
CA PHE A 808 31.65 1.47 8.20
C PHE A 808 30.28 0.87 7.86
N LEU A 809 29.36 0.85 8.82
CA LEU A 809 27.99 0.41 8.62
C LEU A 809 27.25 1.29 7.60
N ILE A 810 27.41 2.62 7.64
CA ILE A 810 26.81 3.53 6.66
C ILE A 810 27.38 3.28 5.26
N LYS A 811 28.71 3.11 5.12
CA LYS A 811 29.35 2.85 3.83
C LYS A 811 28.84 1.56 3.17
N VAL A 812 28.69 0.46 3.91
CA VAL A 812 28.10 -0.76 3.34
C VAL A 812 26.61 -0.57 2.98
N ARG A 813 25.86 0.30 3.68
CA ARG A 813 24.49 0.65 3.27
C ARG A 813 24.43 1.48 1.98
N GLN A 814 25.45 2.27 1.68
CA GLN A 814 25.56 2.95 0.37
C GLN A 814 25.75 1.91 -0.76
N ILE A 815 26.52 0.84 -0.50
CA ILE A 815 26.62 -0.28 -1.44
C ILE A 815 25.26 -0.98 -1.58
N ASP A 816 24.58 -1.32 -0.48
CA ASP A 816 23.22 -1.89 -0.52
C ASP A 816 22.25 -1.01 -1.34
N SER A 817 22.39 0.30 -1.24
CA SER A 817 21.59 1.26 -2.01
C SER A 817 21.82 1.11 -3.52
N LYS A 818 23.08 0.98 -3.94
CA LYS A 818 23.44 0.68 -5.34
C LYS A 818 22.93 -0.70 -5.77
N VAL A 819 23.04 -1.72 -4.92
CA VAL A 819 22.52 -3.08 -5.20
C VAL A 819 21.02 -3.02 -5.48
N GLN A 820 20.25 -2.34 -4.64
CA GLN A 820 18.81 -2.18 -4.83
C GLN A 820 18.48 -1.54 -6.19
N HIS A 821 19.15 -0.44 -6.53
CA HIS A 821 18.82 0.33 -7.72
C HIS A 821 19.31 -0.31 -9.03
N LYS A 822 20.39 -1.09 -8.97
CA LYS A 822 21.02 -1.72 -10.13
C LYS A 822 20.56 -3.16 -10.37
N ILE A 823 20.30 -3.94 -9.32
CA ILE A 823 19.97 -5.37 -9.39
C ILE A 823 18.49 -5.62 -9.16
N TYR A 824 17.90 -5.02 -8.12
CA TYR A 824 16.50 -5.26 -7.73
C TYR A 824 15.49 -4.37 -8.45
N ARG A 825 15.74 -4.12 -9.73
CA ARG A 825 14.96 -3.20 -10.57
C ARG A 825 13.87 -3.93 -11.37
N ALA A 826 12.74 -3.26 -11.60
CA ALA A 826 11.57 -3.86 -12.27
C ALA A 826 11.58 -3.68 -13.80
N ASP A 827 12.37 -2.74 -14.31
CA ASP A 827 12.43 -2.34 -15.73
C ASP A 827 13.26 -3.30 -16.60
N ARG A 828 14.10 -4.17 -16.01
CA ARG A 828 15.02 -5.04 -16.75
C ARG A 828 14.99 -6.47 -16.22
N PRO A 829 15.08 -7.48 -17.10
CA PRO A 829 15.15 -8.87 -16.68
C PRO A 829 16.51 -9.19 -16.05
N LEU A 830 16.51 -10.04 -15.02
CA LEU A 830 17.66 -10.27 -14.15
C LEU A 830 18.94 -10.71 -14.89
N HIS A 831 18.83 -11.58 -15.90
CA HIS A 831 19.99 -12.07 -16.67
C HIS A 831 20.81 -10.97 -17.35
N THR A 832 20.18 -9.84 -17.72
CA THR A 832 20.87 -8.70 -18.34
C THR A 832 21.72 -7.90 -17.35
N LEU A 833 21.56 -8.14 -16.05
CA LEU A 833 22.18 -7.36 -14.97
C LEU A 833 23.45 -8.02 -14.41
N ARG A 834 23.88 -9.16 -14.96
CA ARG A 834 25.03 -9.94 -14.46
C ARG A 834 26.33 -9.12 -14.43
N SER A 835 26.62 -8.35 -15.47
CA SER A 835 27.82 -7.49 -15.52
C SER A 835 27.85 -6.42 -14.42
N LYS A 836 26.68 -5.97 -13.94
CA LYS A 836 26.58 -5.02 -12.83
C LYS A 836 26.90 -5.67 -11.48
N MET A 837 26.70 -6.99 -11.37
CA MET A 837 26.99 -7.75 -10.16
C MET A 837 28.50 -7.77 -9.88
N ASP A 838 29.32 -8.04 -10.90
CA ASP A 838 30.79 -8.12 -10.78
C ASP A 838 31.39 -6.83 -10.22
N ARG A 839 30.95 -5.67 -10.74
CA ARG A 839 31.41 -4.37 -10.27
C ARG A 839 31.03 -4.11 -8.80
N LEU A 840 29.81 -4.46 -8.42
CA LEU A 840 29.34 -4.29 -7.03
C LEU A 840 30.01 -5.27 -6.07
N PHE A 841 30.38 -6.46 -6.55
CA PHE A 841 31.15 -7.42 -5.78
C PHE A 841 32.55 -6.88 -5.45
N LEU A 842 33.24 -6.29 -6.43
CA LEU A 842 34.55 -5.65 -6.19
C LEU A 842 34.46 -4.50 -5.18
N GLU A 843 33.41 -3.67 -5.24
CA GLU A 843 33.18 -2.62 -4.23
C GLU A 843 32.98 -3.19 -2.82
N LEU A 844 32.32 -4.36 -2.70
CA LEU A 844 32.19 -5.07 -1.41
C LEU A 844 33.51 -5.65 -0.92
N GLU A 845 34.34 -6.22 -1.80
CA GLU A 845 35.67 -6.71 -1.43
C GLU A 845 36.57 -5.57 -0.95
N GLU A 846 36.56 -4.43 -1.63
CA GLU A 846 37.31 -3.24 -1.20
C GLU A 846 36.86 -2.78 0.20
N TRP A 847 35.54 -2.73 0.43
CA TRP A 847 34.99 -2.43 1.76
C TRP A 847 35.49 -3.44 2.81
N LYS A 848 35.50 -4.73 2.50
CA LYS A 848 35.99 -5.77 3.41
C LYS A 848 37.47 -5.60 3.74
N GLN A 849 38.32 -5.34 2.75
CA GLN A 849 39.75 -5.07 2.99
C GLN A 849 39.93 -3.86 3.92
N SER A 850 39.17 -2.78 3.68
CA SER A 850 39.21 -1.60 4.55
C SER A 850 38.77 -1.89 6.00
N ALA A 851 37.82 -2.82 6.19
CA ALA A 851 37.35 -3.21 7.52
C ALA A 851 38.37 -4.10 8.24
N LEU A 852 39.04 -5.01 7.53
CA LEU A 852 40.09 -5.87 8.08
C LEU A 852 41.31 -5.09 8.56
N LEU A 853 41.62 -3.96 7.91
CA LEU A 853 42.69 -3.06 8.35
C LEU A 853 42.32 -2.30 9.63
N ARG A 854 41.03 -2.11 9.90
CA ARG A 854 40.54 -1.22 10.96
C ARG A 854 40.07 -1.95 12.22
N PHE A 855 39.52 -3.16 12.08
CA PHE A 855 38.95 -3.94 13.18
C PHE A 855 39.69 -5.25 13.35
N ASN A 856 39.99 -5.62 14.60
CA ASN A 856 40.69 -6.86 14.96
C ASN A 856 39.88 -7.68 15.97
N GLY A 857 40.04 -9.01 15.94
CA GLY A 857 39.43 -9.92 16.91
C GLY A 857 37.89 -9.88 16.92
N PRO A 858 37.23 -9.86 18.10
CA PRO A 858 35.76 -9.94 18.21
C PRO A 858 35.03 -8.72 17.63
N ASP A 859 35.68 -7.57 17.50
CA ASP A 859 35.08 -6.36 16.94
C ASP A 859 34.84 -6.47 15.42
N LEU A 860 35.54 -7.39 14.75
CA LEU A 860 35.42 -7.65 13.31
C LEU A 860 34.19 -8.50 12.95
N ASP A 861 33.71 -9.36 13.87
CA ASP A 861 32.61 -10.30 13.60
C ASP A 861 31.34 -9.56 13.14
N TYR A 862 31.02 -8.43 13.75
CA TYR A 862 29.79 -7.70 13.43
C TYR A 862 29.85 -6.92 12.10
N PRO A 863 30.91 -6.16 11.77
CA PRO A 863 31.09 -5.62 10.42
C PRO A 863 31.06 -6.70 9.34
N MET A 864 31.75 -7.83 9.56
CA MET A 864 31.77 -8.93 8.60
C MET A 864 30.39 -9.57 8.41
N LEU A 865 29.57 -9.64 9.47
CA LEU A 865 28.18 -10.04 9.35
C LEU A 865 27.40 -9.15 8.36
N HIS A 866 27.61 -7.84 8.40
CA HIS A 866 26.94 -6.91 7.49
C HIS A 866 27.46 -7.00 6.05
N TYR A 867 28.75 -7.27 5.85
CA TYR A 867 29.31 -7.57 4.53
C TYR A 867 28.73 -8.87 3.96
N ASN A 868 28.70 -9.95 4.72
CA ASN A 868 28.14 -11.23 4.26
C ASN A 868 26.65 -11.10 3.93
N ARG A 869 25.91 -10.27 4.69
CA ARG A 869 24.53 -9.93 4.37
C ARG A 869 24.40 -9.18 3.04
N ALA A 870 25.24 -8.18 2.78
CA ALA A 870 25.23 -7.41 1.53
C ALA A 870 25.62 -8.30 0.33
N LEU A 871 26.61 -9.17 0.51
CA LEU A 871 27.06 -10.13 -0.50
C LEU A 871 25.97 -11.13 -0.86
N ARG A 872 25.26 -11.69 0.14
CA ARG A 872 24.09 -12.54 -0.10
C ARG A 872 23.00 -11.78 -0.86
N LEU A 873 22.68 -10.55 -0.47
CA LEU A 873 21.66 -9.74 -1.17
C LEU A 873 22.07 -9.42 -2.62
N LEU A 874 23.36 -9.25 -2.91
CA LEU A 874 23.85 -9.02 -4.27
C LEU A 874 23.64 -10.26 -5.16
N ILE A 875 23.98 -11.45 -4.66
CA ILE A 875 24.07 -12.67 -5.48
C ILE A 875 22.78 -13.49 -5.46
N GLN A 876 22.07 -13.56 -4.33
CA GLN A 876 20.90 -14.42 -4.13
C GLN A 876 19.84 -14.35 -5.24
N PRO A 877 19.50 -13.19 -5.84
CA PRO A 877 18.51 -13.15 -6.91
C PRO A 877 18.87 -14.03 -8.10
N PHE A 878 20.16 -14.17 -8.38
CA PHE A 878 20.68 -14.94 -9.51
C PHE A 878 20.76 -16.44 -9.22
N LEU A 879 20.69 -16.86 -7.95
CA LEU A 879 20.91 -18.24 -7.51
C LEU A 879 20.11 -19.30 -8.31
N PRO A 880 18.81 -19.10 -8.63
CA PRO A 880 18.04 -20.07 -9.44
C PRO A 880 18.51 -20.21 -10.89
N SER A 881 19.29 -19.24 -11.40
CA SER A 881 19.76 -19.18 -12.79
C SER A 881 21.26 -19.43 -12.93
N LEU A 882 22.01 -19.48 -11.83
CA LEU A 882 23.46 -19.70 -11.84
C LEU A 882 23.76 -21.21 -11.93
N PRO A 883 24.63 -21.65 -12.85
CA PRO A 883 25.11 -23.03 -12.85
C PRO A 883 26.04 -23.25 -11.64
N LEU A 884 26.13 -24.51 -11.17
CA LEU A 884 27.02 -24.88 -10.05
C LEU A 884 28.50 -24.60 -10.33
N THR A 885 28.90 -24.55 -11.61
CA THR A 885 30.27 -24.20 -12.00
C THR A 885 30.60 -22.72 -11.80
N ASP A 886 29.60 -21.87 -11.58
CA ASP A 886 29.81 -20.43 -11.36
C ASP A 886 30.32 -20.18 -9.92
N PRO A 887 31.45 -19.48 -9.75
CA PRO A 887 32.00 -19.20 -8.42
C PRO A 887 31.03 -18.43 -7.51
N TYR A 888 30.16 -17.58 -8.07
CA TYR A 888 29.21 -16.79 -7.29
C TYR A 888 28.19 -17.65 -6.56
N TYR A 889 27.85 -18.84 -7.09
CA TYR A 889 26.96 -19.78 -6.43
C TYR A 889 27.53 -20.21 -5.07
N HIS A 890 28.80 -20.65 -5.05
CA HIS A 890 29.49 -21.06 -3.84
C HIS A 890 29.83 -19.89 -2.90
N ILE A 891 30.14 -18.71 -3.45
CA ILE A 891 30.35 -17.49 -2.65
C ILE A 891 29.08 -17.12 -1.88
N CYS A 892 27.90 -17.19 -2.52
CA CYS A 892 26.63 -16.91 -1.86
C CYS A 892 26.33 -17.89 -0.72
N LEU A 893 26.64 -19.18 -0.92
CA LEU A 893 26.46 -20.21 0.10
C LEU A 893 27.41 -20.03 1.28
N ARG A 894 28.69 -19.75 1.01
CA ARG A 894 29.67 -19.45 2.06
C ARG A 894 29.24 -18.23 2.87
N ALA A 895 28.81 -17.15 2.22
CA ALA A 895 28.30 -15.96 2.90
C ALA A 895 27.07 -16.28 3.78
N ALA A 896 26.16 -17.14 3.33
CA ALA A 896 25.02 -17.59 4.12
C ALA A 896 25.44 -18.45 5.33
N GLY A 897 26.41 -19.36 5.17
CA GLY A 897 26.99 -20.13 6.27
C GLY A 897 27.69 -19.24 7.31
N ASP A 898 28.50 -18.31 6.84
CA ASP A 898 29.22 -17.34 7.68
C ASP A 898 28.26 -16.45 8.48
N ILE A 899 27.12 -16.05 7.92
CA ILE A 899 26.06 -15.33 8.67
C ILE A 899 25.58 -16.16 9.87
N CYS A 900 25.31 -17.45 9.67
CA CYS A 900 24.81 -18.36 10.70
C CYS A 900 25.87 -18.60 11.78
N GLN A 901 27.11 -18.90 11.39
CA GLN A 901 28.21 -19.13 12.33
C GLN A 901 28.59 -17.87 13.11
N THR A 902 28.60 -16.71 12.45
CA THR A 902 28.92 -15.44 13.12
C THR A 902 27.85 -15.08 14.15
N HIS A 903 26.56 -15.25 13.83
CA HIS A 903 25.50 -15.08 14.83
C HIS A 903 25.63 -16.06 16.01
N LYS A 904 26.04 -17.31 15.74
CA LYS A 904 26.30 -18.29 16.80
C LYS A 904 27.42 -17.84 17.73
N ARG A 905 28.56 -17.37 17.18
CA ARG A 905 29.67 -16.81 17.97
C ARG A 905 29.24 -15.57 18.77
N LEU A 906 28.51 -14.65 18.16
CA LEU A 906 27.99 -13.45 18.83
C LEU A 906 27.02 -13.78 19.97
N HIS A 907 26.23 -14.86 19.88
CA HIS A 907 25.37 -15.29 20.98
C HIS A 907 26.13 -15.95 22.14
N GLN A 908 27.32 -16.51 21.89
CA GLN A 908 28.17 -17.10 22.93
C GLN A 908 28.84 -16.03 23.81
N SER A 909 29.08 -14.82 23.29
CA SER A 909 29.73 -13.74 24.03
C SER A 909 28.82 -12.98 25.01
N LEU A 910 27.58 -13.43 25.26
CA LEU A 910 26.57 -12.83 26.17
C LEU A 910 26.13 -11.38 25.88
N GLU A 911 26.80 -10.68 24.96
CA GLU A 911 26.61 -9.25 24.68
C GLU A 911 25.68 -8.96 23.48
N TYR A 912 25.11 -10.00 22.87
CA TYR A 912 24.30 -9.85 21.66
C TYR A 912 22.79 -9.86 21.94
N GLY A 913 22.19 -8.66 21.98
CA GLY A 913 20.73 -8.47 21.93
C GLY A 913 20.21 -8.53 20.49
N HIS A 914 19.40 -9.54 20.18
CA HIS A 914 18.88 -9.75 18.84
C HIS A 914 17.80 -8.71 18.46
N SER A 915 17.57 -8.55 17.16
CA SER A 915 16.54 -7.69 16.59
C SER A 915 15.75 -8.43 15.52
N PHE A 916 14.61 -7.90 15.10
CA PHE A 916 13.86 -8.38 13.95
C PHE A 916 14.76 -8.56 12.71
N LEU A 917 15.61 -7.56 12.42
CA LEU A 917 16.53 -7.63 11.29
C LEU A 917 17.56 -8.76 11.44
N ALA A 918 18.02 -9.04 12.65
CA ALA A 918 18.93 -10.16 12.92
C ALA A 918 18.25 -11.51 12.69
N VAL A 919 17.06 -11.71 13.27
CA VAL A 919 16.25 -12.94 13.09
C VAL A 919 15.98 -13.18 11.61
N GLN A 920 15.56 -12.15 10.88
CA GLN A 920 15.32 -12.24 9.44
C GLN A 920 16.59 -12.55 8.66
N THR A 921 17.74 -11.97 9.04
CA THR A 921 19.03 -12.23 8.35
C THR A 921 19.44 -13.69 8.51
N VAL A 922 19.36 -14.24 9.72
CA VAL A 922 19.69 -15.65 10.00
C VAL A 922 18.71 -16.58 9.31
N PHE A 923 17.41 -16.31 9.43
CA PHE A 923 16.38 -17.11 8.78
C PHE A 923 16.58 -17.17 7.26
N MET A 924 16.78 -16.02 6.61
CA MET A 924 16.98 -15.98 5.16
C MET A 924 18.32 -16.60 4.71
N ALA A 925 19.37 -16.51 5.52
CA ALA A 925 20.61 -17.24 5.26
C ALA A 925 20.39 -18.76 5.34
N GLY A 926 19.69 -19.24 6.36
CA GLY A 926 19.29 -20.65 6.48
C GLY A 926 18.44 -21.13 5.29
N ILE A 927 17.44 -20.35 4.87
CA ILE A 927 16.63 -20.64 3.68
C ILE A 927 17.49 -20.73 2.42
N THR A 928 18.52 -19.88 2.29
CA THR A 928 19.45 -19.92 1.15
C THR A 928 20.24 -21.23 1.11
N LEU A 929 20.71 -21.70 2.27
CA LEU A 929 21.41 -22.99 2.39
C LEU A 929 20.48 -24.17 2.07
N LEU A 930 19.27 -24.17 2.62
CA LEU A 930 18.28 -25.23 2.38
C LEU A 930 17.81 -25.26 0.93
N TYR A 931 17.66 -24.10 0.28
CA TYR A 931 17.33 -24.03 -1.14
C TYR A 931 18.39 -24.71 -2.02
N ALA A 932 19.67 -24.43 -1.77
CA ALA A 932 20.76 -25.07 -2.51
C ALA A 932 20.88 -26.57 -2.22
N LEU A 933 20.68 -26.97 -0.95
CA LEU A 933 20.63 -28.38 -0.57
C LEU A 933 19.46 -29.10 -1.26
N TRP A 934 18.32 -28.44 -1.40
CA TRP A 934 17.14 -29.03 -2.02
C TRP A 934 17.28 -29.15 -3.55
N THR A 935 17.88 -28.17 -4.21
CA THR A 935 18.03 -28.16 -5.68
C THR A 935 19.17 -29.06 -6.15
N HIS A 936 20.29 -29.10 -5.42
CA HIS A 936 21.52 -29.79 -5.81
C HIS A 936 22.11 -30.64 -4.68
N THR A 937 21.29 -31.53 -4.12
CA THR A 937 21.60 -32.31 -2.90
C THR A 937 22.94 -33.03 -2.96
N SER A 938 23.21 -33.80 -4.02
CA SER A 938 24.42 -34.62 -4.13
C SER A 938 25.72 -33.85 -4.38
N GLU A 939 25.62 -32.62 -4.88
CA GLU A 939 26.77 -31.83 -5.35
C GLU A 939 27.20 -30.75 -4.34
N VAL A 940 26.26 -30.26 -3.53
CA VAL A 940 26.50 -29.16 -2.58
C VAL A 940 26.64 -29.67 -1.13
N TRP A 941 26.16 -30.89 -0.85
CA TRP A 941 26.23 -31.47 0.50
C TRP A 941 27.68 -31.58 1.00
N SER A 942 27.91 -31.11 2.23
CA SER A 942 29.19 -31.22 2.93
C SER A 942 28.97 -31.16 4.44
N VAL A 943 29.95 -31.66 5.21
CA VAL A 943 29.95 -31.55 6.67
C VAL A 943 29.88 -30.08 7.12
N GLN A 944 30.54 -29.18 6.38
CA GLN A 944 30.47 -27.73 6.63
C GLN A 944 29.04 -27.19 6.47
N MET A 945 28.36 -27.52 5.37
CA MET A 945 26.96 -27.13 5.14
C MET A 945 26.04 -27.64 6.25
N SER A 946 26.23 -28.88 6.71
CA SER A 946 25.49 -29.46 7.83
C SER A 946 25.73 -28.67 9.14
N ASN A 947 26.98 -28.30 9.42
CA ASN A 947 27.33 -27.48 10.57
C ASN A 947 26.71 -26.08 10.49
N ASP A 948 26.61 -25.49 9.30
CA ASP A 948 26.02 -24.17 9.05
C ASP A 948 24.50 -24.18 9.23
N ILE A 949 23.81 -25.22 8.73
CA ILE A 949 22.37 -25.43 8.96
C ILE A 949 22.09 -25.62 10.46
N ARG A 950 22.90 -26.43 11.16
CA ARG A 950 22.80 -26.63 12.61
C ARG A 950 23.06 -25.33 13.38
N ALA A 951 24.00 -24.51 12.94
CA ALA A 951 24.26 -23.20 13.54
C ALA A 951 23.03 -22.28 13.40
N CYS A 952 22.39 -22.24 12.22
CA CYS A 952 21.15 -21.50 12.00
C CYS A 952 20.03 -21.96 12.96
N SER A 953 19.77 -23.27 13.03
CA SER A 953 18.79 -23.88 13.95
C SER A 953 19.06 -23.48 15.41
N THR A 954 20.31 -23.64 15.86
CA THR A 954 20.73 -23.31 17.23
C THR A 954 20.48 -21.83 17.55
N VAL A 955 20.84 -20.93 16.64
CA VAL A 955 20.65 -19.48 16.81
C VAL A 955 19.17 -19.13 16.90
N LEU A 956 18.34 -19.65 16.00
CA LEU A 956 16.88 -19.42 16.04
C LEU A 956 16.24 -20.00 17.30
N PHE A 957 16.73 -21.13 17.79
CA PHE A 957 16.30 -21.70 19.07
C PHE A 957 16.63 -20.77 20.24
N VAL A 958 17.88 -20.31 20.34
CA VAL A 958 18.32 -19.39 21.40
C VAL A 958 17.53 -18.07 21.36
N MET A 959 17.31 -17.50 20.17
CA MET A 959 16.48 -16.30 20.02
C MET A 959 15.01 -16.57 20.41
N GLY A 960 14.45 -17.72 20.02
CA GLY A 960 13.09 -18.15 20.36
C GLY A 960 12.82 -18.34 21.85
N GLU A 961 13.81 -18.80 22.61
CA GLU A 961 13.69 -18.94 24.06
C GLU A 961 13.68 -17.59 24.79
N ARG A 962 14.37 -16.59 24.25
CA ARG A 962 14.41 -15.24 24.81
C ARG A 962 13.25 -14.36 24.32
N ALA A 963 12.72 -14.63 23.13
CA ALA A 963 11.64 -13.87 22.53
C ALA A 963 10.59 -14.81 21.89
N ALA A 964 9.41 -14.88 22.49
CA ALA A 964 8.34 -15.78 22.07
C ALA A 964 7.91 -15.60 20.60
N TRP A 965 7.97 -14.37 20.07
CA TRP A 965 7.61 -14.08 18.68
C TRP A 965 8.61 -14.66 17.66
N VAL A 966 9.81 -15.08 18.08
CA VAL A 966 10.81 -15.71 17.20
C VAL A 966 10.54 -17.21 17.04
N LYS A 967 9.80 -17.85 17.95
CA LYS A 967 9.52 -19.30 17.90
C LYS A 967 8.91 -19.74 16.56
N LYS A 968 8.06 -18.91 15.95
CA LYS A 968 7.51 -19.13 14.61
C LYS A 968 8.56 -19.27 13.50
N TYR A 969 9.67 -18.53 13.58
CA TYR A 969 10.78 -18.63 12.61
C TYR A 969 11.56 -19.94 12.80
N ARG A 970 11.83 -20.30 14.06
CA ARG A 970 12.45 -21.56 14.42
C ARG A 970 11.61 -22.73 13.92
N ASP A 971 10.34 -22.79 14.29
CA ASP A 971 9.47 -23.93 13.99
C ASP A 971 9.31 -24.14 12.47
N ALA A 972 9.17 -23.05 11.71
CA ALA A 972 9.13 -23.12 10.24
C ALA A 972 10.47 -23.55 9.64
N PHE A 973 11.60 -23.09 10.19
CA PHE A 973 12.92 -23.51 9.73
C PHE A 973 13.17 -25.00 9.99
N GLU A 974 12.86 -25.50 11.19
CA GLU A 974 12.99 -26.91 11.55
C GLU A 974 12.14 -27.82 10.65
N LEU A 975 10.92 -27.40 10.30
CA LEU A 975 10.08 -28.12 9.36
C LEU A 975 10.77 -28.31 8.00
N LEU A 976 11.40 -27.25 7.48
CA LEU A 976 12.13 -27.31 6.21
C LEU A 976 13.43 -28.13 6.31
N VAL A 977 14.14 -28.05 7.45
CA VAL A 977 15.33 -28.88 7.71
C VAL A 977 14.95 -30.36 7.67
N ASN A 978 13.89 -30.76 8.39
CA ASN A 978 13.46 -32.16 8.46
C ASN A 978 13.12 -32.70 7.07
N ALA A 979 12.35 -31.94 6.28
CA ALA A 979 12.06 -32.33 4.90
C ALA A 979 13.32 -32.44 4.04
N ALA A 980 14.28 -31.52 4.18
CA ALA A 980 15.52 -31.55 3.40
C ALA A 980 16.39 -32.75 3.76
N MET A 981 16.40 -33.16 5.03
CA MET A 981 17.12 -34.34 5.50
C MET A 981 16.45 -35.65 5.03
N GLU A 982 15.12 -35.73 5.03
CA GLU A 982 14.39 -36.88 4.48
C GLU A 982 14.68 -37.07 2.97
N LYS A 983 14.73 -35.97 2.21
CA LYS A 983 15.14 -36.01 0.80
C LYS A 983 16.59 -36.49 0.63
N LEU A 984 17.49 -36.12 1.54
CA LEU A 984 18.89 -36.54 1.53
C LEU A 984 19.02 -38.05 1.82
N GLU A 985 18.25 -38.60 2.76
CA GLU A 985 18.23 -40.05 3.07
C GLU A 985 17.79 -40.90 1.88
N GLY A 986 16.88 -40.39 1.05
CA GLY A 986 16.46 -41.02 -0.22
C GLY A 986 17.49 -40.93 -1.36
N SER A 987 18.57 -40.15 -1.21
CA SER A 987 19.59 -39.95 -2.23
C SER A 987 20.83 -40.83 -1.97
N ASP A 988 21.42 -41.41 -3.03
CA ASP A 988 22.69 -42.17 -2.93
C ASP A 988 23.88 -41.33 -2.43
N ALA A 989 23.74 -40.00 -2.34
CA ALA A 989 24.70 -39.10 -1.72
C ALA A 989 24.90 -39.39 -0.21
N ALA A 990 23.84 -39.74 0.51
CA ALA A 990 23.93 -40.15 1.92
C ALA A 990 24.72 -41.46 2.09
N LYS A 991 24.64 -42.38 1.12
CA LYS A 991 25.35 -43.66 1.13
C LYS A 991 26.83 -43.54 0.78
N LYS A 992 27.22 -42.57 -0.08
CA LYS A 992 28.62 -42.35 -0.47
C LYS A 992 29.47 -41.64 0.58
N VAL A 993 28.88 -40.74 1.37
CA VAL A 993 29.60 -39.99 2.43
C VAL A 993 29.44 -40.67 3.80
N GLY A 994 28.43 -41.53 3.96
CA GLY A 994 27.91 -42.01 5.24
C GLY A 994 28.69 -43.06 6.03
N MET A 995 29.94 -43.40 5.72
CA MET A 995 30.68 -44.38 6.54
C MET A 995 32.11 -43.97 6.93
N ALA A 996 32.77 -43.11 6.15
CA ALA A 996 34.17 -42.75 6.42
C ALA A 996 34.33 -41.57 7.40
N GLU A 997 33.46 -40.56 7.36
CA GLU A 997 33.59 -39.34 8.19
C GLU A 997 32.70 -39.35 9.45
N LEU A 998 31.62 -40.15 9.46
CA LEU A 998 30.73 -40.27 10.61
C LEU A 998 31.39 -40.96 11.81
N MET A 999 32.40 -41.81 11.57
CA MET A 999 33.19 -42.50 12.61
C MET A 999 34.25 -41.61 13.27
N THR A 1000 34.64 -40.48 12.65
CA THR A 1000 35.60 -39.53 13.23
C THR A 1000 34.92 -38.39 14.00
N ALA A 1001 33.67 -38.06 13.68
CA ALA A 1001 32.94 -36.96 14.35
C ALA A 1001 32.23 -37.36 15.67
N GLN A 1002 32.09 -38.66 15.97
CA GLN A 1002 31.32 -39.14 17.14
C GLN A 1002 32.10 -39.25 18.47
N HIS A 1003 33.40 -38.94 18.52
CA HIS A 1003 34.22 -39.07 19.76
C HIS A 1003 34.80 -37.76 20.32
N GLY A 1004 34.34 -36.60 19.86
CA GLY A 1004 34.83 -35.29 20.35
C GLY A 1004 33.86 -34.50 21.22
N SER A 1005 33.25 -35.10 22.26
CA SER A 1005 32.47 -34.30 23.23
C SER A 1005 32.44 -34.93 24.63
N ALA A 1006 33.53 -34.79 25.38
CA ALA A 1006 33.52 -34.86 26.85
C ALA A 1006 34.84 -34.33 27.48
N ASN A 1007 34.96 -33.02 27.73
CA ASN A 1007 35.47 -32.45 29.01
C ASN A 1007 35.68 -30.93 28.91
N PRO A 1008 35.12 -30.12 29.83
CA PRO A 1008 35.43 -28.70 29.95
C PRO A 1008 36.44 -28.50 31.08
N ARG A 1009 37.74 -28.55 30.79
CA ARG A 1009 38.83 -27.97 31.60
C ARG A 1009 40.16 -28.24 30.89
N ASN A 1010 40.97 -27.18 30.80
CA ASN A 1010 42.30 -27.08 30.16
C ASN A 1010 42.29 -26.92 28.63
N THR A 1011 42.46 -25.67 28.18
CA THR A 1011 43.22 -25.29 26.99
C THR A 1011 43.51 -23.79 27.07
N ALA A 1012 44.41 -23.45 27.99
CA ALA A 1012 45.30 -22.31 27.81
C ALA A 1012 46.60 -22.85 27.19
N SER A 1013 47.18 -22.07 26.27
CA SER A 1013 48.46 -22.27 25.59
C SER A 1013 48.63 -23.51 24.69
N MET A 1014 48.64 -23.28 23.37
CA MET A 1014 49.73 -23.77 22.52
C MET A 1014 49.79 -22.90 21.25
N SER A 1015 50.80 -22.03 21.23
CA SER A 1015 51.32 -21.29 20.08
C SER A 1015 52.13 -22.21 19.15
N LYS A 1016 52.34 -21.71 17.90
CA LYS A 1016 53.30 -22.13 16.87
C LYS A 1016 52.80 -23.25 15.94
N GLU A 1017 53.10 -23.29 14.64
CA GLU A 1017 54.19 -22.71 13.85
C GLU A 1017 53.80 -22.75 12.36
N TYR A 1018 54.24 -21.77 11.57
CA TYR A 1018 54.23 -21.82 10.10
C TYR A 1018 55.31 -22.79 9.61
N PRO A 1019 55.06 -23.57 8.53
CA PRO A 1019 56.13 -24.03 7.66
C PRO A 1019 56.06 -23.37 6.27
N THR A 1020 57.16 -22.71 5.94
CA THR A 1020 57.59 -22.18 4.65
C THR A 1020 58.21 -23.26 3.74
N THR A 1021 58.16 -23.02 2.41
CA THR A 1021 58.99 -23.57 1.28
C THR A 1021 58.86 -25.08 0.96
N GLY A 1022 58.71 -25.62 -0.26
CA GLY A 1022 58.73 -25.28 -1.72
C GLY A 1022 58.75 -26.64 -2.48
N PRO A 1023 59.01 -26.81 -3.81
CA PRO A 1023 59.02 -25.89 -4.96
C PRO A 1023 58.12 -26.39 -6.14
N ASN A 1024 57.68 -25.47 -7.01
CA ASN A 1024 57.37 -25.61 -8.46
C ASN A 1024 56.18 -24.74 -8.88
N MET A 1025 56.46 -23.47 -9.16
CA MET A 1025 55.85 -22.74 -10.29
C MET A 1025 56.69 -21.48 -10.58
N PRO A 1026 56.86 -21.08 -11.84
CA PRO A 1026 57.86 -20.09 -12.24
C PRO A 1026 57.38 -18.65 -12.03
N ASP A 1027 58.30 -17.80 -11.58
CA ASP A 1027 58.19 -16.35 -11.52
C ASP A 1027 58.09 -15.72 -12.92
N VAL A 1028 57.19 -14.76 -13.09
CA VAL A 1028 57.32 -13.69 -14.11
C VAL A 1028 56.80 -12.37 -13.54
N ASN A 1029 57.69 -11.62 -12.91
CA ASN A 1029 57.64 -10.15 -12.90
C ASN A 1029 58.77 -9.66 -13.80
N SER A 1030 58.43 -9.19 -15.00
CA SER A 1030 59.18 -8.14 -15.74
C SER A 1030 58.58 -7.96 -17.12
N VAL A 1031 57.69 -6.99 -17.29
CA VAL A 1031 57.56 -6.25 -18.55
C VAL A 1031 57.29 -4.79 -18.22
N GLN A 1032 58.34 -3.98 -18.33
CA GLN A 1032 58.23 -2.54 -18.58
C GLN A 1032 57.46 -2.33 -19.88
N MET A 1033 56.43 -1.48 -19.87
CA MET A 1033 55.78 -1.01 -21.09
C MET A 1033 55.94 0.51 -21.25
N ASP A 1034 56.19 0.86 -22.50
CA ASP A 1034 56.66 2.10 -23.11
C ASP A 1034 55.66 3.27 -22.96
N PRO A 1035 56.06 4.51 -22.61
CA PRO A 1035 55.13 5.62 -22.35
C PRO A 1035 54.61 6.37 -23.60
N ALA A 1036 54.78 5.84 -24.82
CA ALA A 1036 54.53 6.59 -26.06
C ALA A 1036 53.38 6.07 -26.96
N ALA A 1037 52.54 5.16 -26.49
CA ALA A 1037 51.40 4.65 -27.27
C ALA A 1037 50.08 4.73 -26.47
N GLN A 1038 49.58 5.95 -26.26
CA GLN A 1038 48.19 6.17 -25.83
C GLN A 1038 47.37 6.69 -27.01
N ASP A 1039 46.53 5.80 -27.52
CA ASP A 1039 45.53 6.07 -28.55
C ASP A 1039 44.53 7.13 -28.07
N HIS A 1040 44.40 8.20 -28.85
CA HIS A 1040 43.64 9.41 -28.53
C HIS A 1040 42.14 9.12 -28.29
N GLY A 1041 41.64 7.99 -28.80
CA GLY A 1041 40.27 7.51 -28.60
C GLY A 1041 39.94 7.10 -27.16
N VAL A 1042 40.92 6.65 -26.38
CA VAL A 1042 40.68 6.22 -24.99
C VAL A 1042 40.49 7.42 -24.06
N ARG A 1043 41.19 8.54 -24.30
CA ARG A 1043 40.97 9.79 -23.55
C ARG A 1043 39.63 10.44 -23.90
N MET A 1044 39.19 10.38 -25.16
CA MET A 1044 37.87 10.84 -25.55
C MET A 1044 36.76 9.98 -24.94
N ALA A 1045 36.93 8.66 -24.88
CA ALA A 1045 35.99 7.75 -24.23
C ALA A 1045 35.89 7.98 -22.70
N PHE A 1046 36.98 8.34 -22.03
CA PHE A 1046 36.96 8.68 -20.60
C PHE A 1046 36.36 10.08 -20.32
N GLN A 1047 36.46 11.03 -21.25
CA GLN A 1047 35.81 12.34 -21.13
C GLN A 1047 34.32 12.31 -21.52
N LEU A 1048 33.91 11.36 -22.36
CA LEU A 1048 32.51 11.13 -22.77
C LEU A 1048 31.74 10.17 -21.84
N ALA A 1049 32.42 9.40 -20.98
CA ALA A 1049 31.81 8.48 -20.02
C ALA A 1049 30.77 9.12 -19.06
N PRO A 1050 30.86 10.42 -18.68
CA PRO A 1050 29.80 11.07 -17.89
C PRO A 1050 28.53 11.42 -18.70
N TRP A 1051 28.59 11.40 -20.04
CA TRP A 1051 27.51 11.86 -20.91
C TRP A 1051 26.56 10.74 -21.36
N ILE A 1052 26.89 9.48 -21.10
CA ILE A 1052 26.05 8.31 -21.45
C ILE A 1052 24.97 8.03 -20.38
N ASP A 1053 24.91 8.83 -19.31
CA ASP A 1053 23.97 8.64 -18.18
C ASP A 1053 22.86 9.73 -18.09
N LEU A 1054 22.47 10.33 -19.21
CA LEU A 1054 21.29 11.21 -19.33
C LEU A 1054 20.44 10.70 -20.52
N GLU A 1055 19.13 10.50 -20.50
CA GLU A 1055 18.02 10.82 -19.59
C GLU A 1055 16.75 10.11 -20.11
N GLU A 1056 15.75 9.94 -19.26
CA GLU A 1056 14.31 10.05 -19.61
C GLU A 1056 13.68 10.68 -18.35
N ASP A 1057 13.42 11.98 -18.18
CA ASP A 1057 13.10 13.08 -19.09
C ASP A 1057 13.56 14.43 -18.50
N CYS A 1058 14.32 15.26 -19.25
CA CYS A 1058 14.29 16.71 -19.09
C CYS A 1058 14.07 17.38 -20.46
N PRO A 1059 13.04 18.25 -20.62
CA PRO A 1059 12.77 18.94 -21.87
C PRO A 1059 13.27 20.39 -21.78
N PHE A 1060 14.54 20.67 -22.09
CA PHE A 1060 14.98 21.93 -22.70
C PHE A 1060 16.48 21.85 -23.02
N TRP A 1061 16.83 22.10 -24.28
CA TRP A 1061 18.19 22.06 -24.83
C TRP A 1061 18.53 23.39 -25.49
N MET A 1062 19.70 23.96 -25.17
CA MET A 1062 20.64 24.59 -26.12
C MET A 1062 21.94 24.99 -25.38
N PRO A 1063 23.13 24.60 -25.87
CA PRO A 1063 24.39 25.25 -25.51
C PRO A 1063 24.54 26.59 -26.25
N ASP A 1064 25.42 27.47 -25.77
CA ASP A 1064 25.64 28.78 -26.41
C ASP A 1064 26.37 28.68 -27.76
N PHE A 1065 26.36 29.78 -28.50
CA PHE A 1065 26.88 29.86 -29.86
C PHE A 1065 28.42 29.86 -29.94
N GLU A 1066 29.13 30.20 -28.86
CA GLU A 1066 30.60 30.17 -28.79
C GLU A 1066 31.13 28.72 -28.66
N THR A 1067 30.35 27.83 -28.03
CA THR A 1067 30.68 26.40 -27.93
C THR A 1067 30.47 25.61 -29.23
N LEU A 1068 29.65 26.12 -30.15
CA LEU A 1068 29.45 25.52 -31.47
C LEU A 1068 30.54 25.91 -32.47
N GLU A 1069 31.19 27.07 -32.28
CA GLU A 1069 32.26 27.52 -33.16
C GLU A 1069 33.58 26.77 -32.89
N SER A 1070 33.86 26.37 -31.64
CA SER A 1070 35.04 25.57 -31.27
C SER A 1070 35.01 24.13 -31.77
N LEU A 1071 33.86 23.62 -32.22
CA LEU A 1071 33.67 22.25 -32.72
C LEU A 1071 33.67 22.15 -34.26
N SER A 1072 33.77 23.28 -34.98
CA SER A 1072 33.67 23.30 -36.45
C SER A 1072 35.00 23.49 -37.21
N GLY A 1073 36.15 23.33 -36.55
CA GLY A 1073 37.48 23.48 -37.17
C GLY A 1073 38.13 22.18 -37.70
N ASN A 1074 37.74 21.77 -38.91
CA ASN A 1074 38.48 20.97 -39.90
C ASN A 1074 38.89 19.51 -39.60
N LEU A 1075 37.96 18.60 -39.90
CA LEU A 1075 38.22 17.17 -40.16
C LEU A 1075 38.43 16.85 -41.65
N TRP A 1076 38.81 17.84 -42.48
CA TRP A 1076 39.16 17.64 -43.88
C TRP A 1076 40.27 18.61 -44.30
N ASN A 1077 41.53 18.18 -44.20
CA ASN A 1077 42.59 18.32 -45.20
C ASN A 1077 43.95 17.95 -44.59
N GLY A 1078 44.74 17.21 -45.35
CA GLY A 1078 46.05 16.72 -44.94
C GLY A 1078 47.18 17.74 -45.07
N GLU A 1079 48.36 17.25 -44.68
CA GLU A 1079 49.73 17.75 -44.88
C GLU A 1079 50.26 18.86 -43.96
N ASP A 1080 51.38 18.48 -43.31
CA ASP A 1080 52.58 19.23 -42.94
C ASP A 1080 52.60 20.40 -41.93
N SER A 1081 53.53 20.19 -40.98
CA SER A 1081 54.53 21.13 -40.46
C SER A 1081 54.23 21.97 -39.20
N VAL A 1082 54.88 21.55 -38.10
CA VAL A 1082 55.96 22.28 -37.41
C VAL A 1082 55.67 23.57 -36.59
N LEU A 1083 56.14 23.50 -35.33
CA LEU A 1083 56.72 24.55 -34.44
C LEU A 1083 55.80 25.52 -33.64
N PHE A 1084 55.92 25.41 -32.30
CA PHE A 1084 56.03 26.45 -31.23
C PHE A 1084 54.78 27.16 -30.62
N ASP A 1085 54.59 26.89 -29.32
CA ASP A 1085 54.27 27.79 -28.18
C ASP A 1085 54.96 29.18 -28.21
N PRO A 1086 54.71 30.16 -27.30
CA PRO A 1086 53.83 30.17 -26.11
C PRO A 1086 52.96 31.43 -25.90
N LEU A 1087 51.91 31.31 -25.08
CA LEU A 1087 51.68 32.14 -23.87
C LEU A 1087 50.57 31.56 -22.99
#